data_AF-A0AAY4CB57-F1
#
_entry.id   AF-A0AAY4CB57-F1
#
_cell.length_a   1.000
_cell.length_b   1.000
_cell.length_c   1.000
_cell.angle_alpha   90.00
_cell.angle_beta   90.00
_cell.angle_gamma   90.00
#
_symmetry.space_group_name_H-M   'P 1'
#
loop_
_entity.id
_entity.type
_entity.pdbx_description
1 polymer ?
#
loop_
_entity_poly.entity_id
_entity_poly.type
_entity_poly.pdbx_seq_one_letter_code
_entity_poly.pdbx_strand_id
1 'polypeptide(L)'
;MDAWKMALLPHATPSPDPACLCHSCTKLSTSLFLPLLTCAGEICGFRIHGQNVPFEAVVLDKSTGEGVIRAKDKLDCELQKEHTFTIQAYDCGEGPDGANMKKSHKATVHIQVNDINEYSPVFKERSYKATVIEGKNYDNILKVEAVDADCSFQYSQICSYEIVTPDVPFTVDKDGNIKNTEKLNYSKERMYKLTVTAYDCGKNRASEDVLVKINIKPTCKPSWQGFNKRIEYEPGTGTLALFPSIHMENCEEPITSIQATIELETSHIGKGCDRDTYSEKSLHKLCGASAGTVELLPSPSSTTNWTLGLPTDNGHDSDQVFEFNGTQAIKIPDGMVSSSLKEPFTVSVWMRHGPGAREKETILCNSDKTEMNRHHYSLYVHNCRLVMLLRQDPTEAESYKPAEFHWKLDQVCDKEWHHYVLNIEFPSVALFVDGATFEPFLVSEDYPLHATKIDTQLTVGACWQDFTGHENETEAVSQPSTGGSVHMTQFFRGSLAGLMIRSGKLENKKVIDCLYTCKEGLDVQLPEDVASAVKVRFNPNQSSLTLEGDDIENVEKVMQHISYLNSRQFPTPGIRHLRISTTVKCFNEDSCITMPDSEGYVMVLQPEEPKISLSGIDHFARGASDFESSEGVTLFPELRIVSTITREVEAEAEGEDDPTVQENVVSEEIMHNLDNCEVTVVGDDLDGEHESLDLDLTQIQQRGLEMSSSNVGMIITGVNTMANYEQVLHLIRYRNWHTEALFDRKFKLVCSELNGRYISNGFKVEVNVIHTTNPMDHANNAMVQPQFINPVHPASVDLSGHNLVNAHQASVVPSAATIVIVVCVSFLVFMIILGVFRIRAAHQRSMRDQENGKENEMDWDDSALTITVNPMEVWSMRTSLSSPFSLDTVMDTHAYCSLSCVEEEIFCTFGTL
;
A
#
# COMPACT_ATOMS: atom_id res chain seq x y z
N MET A 1 -62.03 64.08 -19.43
CA MET A 1 -60.92 64.85 -18.85
C MET A 1 -59.68 64.47 -19.64
N ASP A 2 -59.58 65.24 -20.71
CA ASP A 2 -58.70 65.34 -21.86
C ASP A 2 -57.25 64.83 -21.71
N ALA A 3 -56.54 64.40 -22.76
CA ALA A 3 -56.77 63.47 -23.87
C ALA A 3 -55.47 63.47 -24.71
N TRP A 4 -54.90 62.28 -25.01
CA TRP A 4 -54.28 61.87 -26.30
C TRP A 4 -52.93 62.54 -26.71
N LYS A 5 -51.99 61.97 -27.48
CA LYS A 5 -51.72 60.67 -28.14
C LYS A 5 -50.30 60.73 -28.79
N MET A 6 -49.72 59.56 -29.10
CA MET A 6 -49.01 59.10 -30.36
C MET A 6 -48.29 60.14 -31.27
N ALA A 7 -47.32 59.84 -32.14
CA ALA A 7 -46.38 58.75 -32.46
C ALA A 7 -45.70 59.16 -33.81
N LEU A 8 -44.46 58.70 -34.04
CA LEU A 8 -43.81 58.28 -35.32
C LEU A 8 -43.57 59.27 -36.50
N LEU A 9 -42.27 59.54 -36.77
CA LEU A 9 -41.43 59.32 -38.00
C LEU A 9 -41.97 59.71 -39.42
N PRO A 10 -41.14 60.12 -40.43
CA PRO A 10 -40.01 59.30 -40.95
C PRO A 10 -38.78 59.97 -41.64
N HIS A 11 -37.75 59.12 -41.79
CA HIS A 11 -36.64 58.98 -42.77
C HIS A 11 -36.28 60.06 -43.81
N ALA A 12 -34.96 60.31 -43.95
CA ALA A 12 -34.15 59.90 -45.12
C ALA A 12 -32.63 60.13 -44.91
N THR A 13 -31.80 59.12 -45.21
CA THR A 13 -30.35 59.21 -45.46
C THR A 13 -30.10 59.36 -46.97
N PRO A 14 -28.98 59.96 -47.44
CA PRO A 14 -27.81 59.14 -47.78
C PRO A 14 -26.42 59.81 -47.58
N SER A 15 -25.38 58.98 -47.47
CA SER A 15 -23.94 59.25 -47.66
C SER A 15 -23.63 59.67 -49.12
N PRO A 16 -22.42 60.16 -49.57
CA PRO A 16 -21.05 59.83 -49.11
C PRO A 16 -19.99 60.97 -49.09
N ASP A 17 -18.82 60.67 -48.50
CA ASP A 17 -17.49 61.32 -48.67
C ASP A 17 -17.09 61.44 -50.17
N PRO A 18 -16.15 62.34 -50.61
CA PRO A 18 -14.90 62.73 -49.91
C PRO A 18 -14.39 64.18 -50.12
N ALA A 19 -13.32 64.51 -49.38
CA ALA A 19 -12.13 65.30 -49.77
C ALA A 19 -11.78 66.53 -48.90
N CYS A 20 -10.68 66.35 -48.17
CA CYS A 20 -9.56 67.27 -47.95
C CYS A 20 -9.84 68.76 -47.70
N LEU A 21 -9.50 69.21 -46.49
CA LEU A 21 -8.76 70.47 -46.31
C LEU A 21 -8.00 70.45 -44.97
N CYS A 22 -6.67 70.40 -45.06
CA CYS A 22 -5.79 70.81 -43.97
C CYS A 22 -6.12 72.25 -43.58
N HIS A 23 -6.44 72.53 -42.31
CA HIS A 23 -6.26 73.85 -41.72
C HIS A 23 -5.68 73.74 -40.30
N SER A 24 -4.40 74.09 -40.25
CA SER A 24 -3.66 74.80 -39.21
C SER A 24 -4.42 75.17 -37.92
N CYS A 25 -3.73 74.97 -36.79
CA CYS A 25 -4.00 75.60 -35.49
C CYS A 25 -4.65 76.99 -35.61
N THR A 26 -5.86 77.11 -35.08
CA THR A 26 -6.45 78.40 -34.72
C THR A 26 -6.80 78.39 -33.25
N LYS A 27 -6.09 79.23 -32.48
CA LYS A 27 -6.47 79.68 -31.14
C LYS A 27 -7.94 80.10 -31.17
N LEU A 28 -8.81 79.43 -30.40
CA LEU A 28 -10.12 79.98 -30.07
C LEU A 28 -9.92 81.15 -29.11
N SER A 29 -9.93 82.36 -29.65
CA SER A 29 -10.16 83.57 -28.86
C SER A 29 -11.66 83.84 -28.89
N THR A 30 -12.39 83.31 -27.91
CA THR A 30 -13.79 83.66 -27.66
C THR A 30 -13.81 85.11 -27.17
N SER A 31 -14.07 86.06 -28.08
CA SER A 31 -14.22 87.47 -27.73
C SER A 31 -15.64 87.70 -27.21
N LEU A 32 -15.78 87.90 -25.89
CA LEU A 32 -17.04 88.33 -25.29
C LEU A 32 -17.23 89.82 -25.57
N PHE A 33 -18.23 90.19 -26.39
CA PHE A 33 -18.58 91.57 -26.65
C PHE A 33 -19.62 92.04 -25.63
N LEU A 34 -19.25 93.05 -24.83
CA LEU A 34 -20.16 93.78 -23.96
C LEU A 34 -20.57 95.09 -24.68
N PRO A 35 -21.84 95.29 -25.09
CA PRO A 35 -22.26 96.57 -25.62
C PRO A 35 -22.40 97.56 -24.46
N LEU A 36 -21.49 98.53 -24.36
CA LEU A 36 -21.62 99.64 -23.42
C LEU A 36 -22.45 100.75 -24.05
N LEU A 37 -23.50 101.17 -23.34
CA LEU A 37 -24.35 102.31 -23.70
C LEU A 37 -23.48 103.56 -23.94
N THR A 38 -23.71 104.26 -25.06
CA THR A 38 -22.91 105.41 -25.53
C THR A 38 -22.81 106.51 -24.46
N CYS A 39 -21.63 106.65 -23.85
CA CYS A 39 -21.27 107.85 -23.11
C CYS A 39 -20.78 108.92 -24.11
N ALA A 40 -21.13 110.19 -23.90
CA ALA A 40 -20.54 111.30 -24.64
C ALA A 40 -19.08 111.48 -24.18
N GLY A 41 -18.16 110.69 -24.75
CA GLY A 41 -16.73 110.71 -24.47
C GLY A 41 -16.05 109.40 -24.88
N GLU A 42 -14.84 109.48 -25.44
CA GLU A 42 -14.06 108.30 -25.84
C GLU A 42 -13.60 107.49 -24.62
N ILE A 43 -13.68 106.16 -24.69
CA ILE A 43 -13.19 105.24 -23.64
C ILE A 43 -11.74 104.89 -23.93
N CYS A 44 -10.83 105.25 -23.03
CA CYS A 44 -9.39 105.03 -23.22
C CYS A 44 -8.84 103.81 -22.47
N GLY A 45 -9.61 103.20 -21.54
CA GLY A 45 -9.13 102.01 -20.86
C GLY A 45 -10.17 101.25 -20.05
N PHE A 46 -9.95 99.95 -19.92
CA PHE A 46 -10.64 99.09 -18.96
C PHE A 46 -9.68 98.66 -17.86
N ARG A 47 -10.12 98.72 -16.60
CA ARG A 47 -9.36 98.22 -15.45
C ARG A 47 -10.09 97.08 -14.77
N ILE A 48 -9.42 95.94 -14.69
CA ILE A 48 -9.86 94.78 -13.92
C ILE A 48 -9.42 94.96 -12.46
N HIS A 49 -10.36 94.75 -11.55
CA HIS A 49 -10.17 94.75 -10.10
C HIS A 49 -10.42 93.34 -9.56
N GLY A 50 -9.36 92.75 -9.02
CA GLY A 50 -9.32 91.43 -8.41
C GLY A 50 -7.87 91.04 -8.15
N GLN A 51 -7.62 90.17 -7.17
CA GLN A 51 -6.28 89.68 -6.89
C GLN A 51 -5.93 88.53 -7.84
N ASN A 52 -4.74 88.55 -8.44
CA ASN A 52 -4.22 87.50 -9.34
C ASN A 52 -5.18 87.06 -10.46
N VAL A 53 -5.85 88.01 -11.12
CA VAL A 53 -6.78 87.70 -12.21
C VAL A 53 -5.97 87.42 -13.51
N PRO A 54 -6.06 86.22 -14.11
CA PRO A 54 -5.30 85.82 -15.30
C PRO A 54 -5.88 86.41 -16.60
N PHE A 55 -6.63 87.51 -16.50
CA PHE A 55 -7.29 88.16 -17.63
C PHE A 55 -6.84 89.63 -17.75
N GLU A 56 -6.81 90.12 -18.98
CA GLU A 56 -6.65 91.53 -19.33
C GLU A 56 -7.85 92.00 -20.14
N ALA A 57 -8.16 93.30 -20.05
CA ALA A 57 -9.21 93.92 -20.84
C ALA A 57 -8.60 94.99 -21.74
N VAL A 58 -8.82 94.87 -23.05
CA VAL A 58 -8.25 95.74 -24.07
C VAL A 58 -9.37 96.48 -24.78
N VAL A 59 -9.21 97.79 -25.00
CA VAL A 59 -10.13 98.60 -25.79
C VAL A 59 -9.85 98.34 -27.28
N LEU A 60 -10.89 97.98 -28.03
CA LEU A 60 -10.82 97.78 -29.48
C LEU A 60 -11.14 99.07 -30.25
N ASP A 61 -12.16 99.79 -29.81
CA ASP A 61 -12.57 101.05 -30.41
C ASP A 61 -12.94 102.08 -29.32
N LYS A 62 -12.18 103.17 -29.31
CA LYS A 62 -12.32 104.25 -28.32
C LYS A 62 -13.61 105.05 -28.52
N SER A 63 -14.11 105.14 -29.75
CA SER A 63 -15.28 105.94 -30.11
C SER A 63 -16.59 105.25 -29.75
N THR A 64 -16.65 103.92 -29.86
CA THR A 64 -17.81 103.09 -29.49
C THR A 64 -17.72 102.55 -28.07
N GLY A 65 -16.53 102.50 -27.48
CA GLY A 65 -16.29 101.91 -26.16
C GLY A 65 -16.24 100.38 -26.18
N GLU A 66 -16.06 99.76 -27.35
CA GLU A 66 -15.96 98.32 -27.51
C GLU A 66 -14.63 97.78 -26.95
N GLY A 67 -14.70 96.69 -26.18
CA GLY A 67 -13.54 96.07 -25.56
C GLY A 67 -13.62 94.55 -25.55
N VAL A 68 -12.45 93.91 -25.46
CA VAL A 68 -12.30 92.45 -25.40
C VAL A 68 -11.54 92.05 -24.15
N ILE A 69 -12.05 91.04 -23.44
CA ILE A 69 -11.33 90.37 -22.35
C ILE A 69 -10.53 89.22 -22.96
N ARG A 70 -9.23 89.16 -22.65
CA ARG A 70 -8.31 88.12 -23.12
C ARG A 70 -7.61 87.47 -21.93
N ALA A 71 -7.39 86.16 -22.00
CA ALA A 71 -6.56 85.47 -21.03
C ALA A 71 -5.08 85.86 -21.24
N LYS A 72 -4.37 86.14 -20.15
CA LYS A 72 -2.93 86.44 -20.15
C LYS A 72 -2.10 85.16 -20.33
N ASP A 73 -2.55 84.10 -19.68
CA ASP A 73 -1.89 82.79 -19.62
C ASP A 73 -2.85 81.68 -20.05
N LYS A 74 -2.33 80.45 -20.22
CA LYS A 74 -3.17 79.27 -20.47
C LYS A 74 -4.08 79.05 -19.25
N LEU A 75 -5.38 78.89 -19.51
CA LEU A 75 -6.35 78.52 -18.47
C LEU A 75 -6.36 77.00 -18.31
N ASP A 76 -6.53 76.57 -17.07
CA ASP A 76 -6.47 75.18 -16.61
C ASP A 76 -7.70 74.97 -15.70
N CYS A 77 -8.58 74.03 -16.07
CA CYS A 77 -9.84 73.85 -15.37
C CYS A 77 -9.64 73.15 -14.02
N GLU A 78 -8.69 72.23 -13.98
CA GLU A 78 -8.31 71.38 -12.86
C GLU A 78 -7.73 72.22 -11.74
N LEU A 79 -7.01 73.29 -12.10
CA LEU A 79 -6.55 74.28 -11.13
C LEU A 79 -7.69 75.22 -10.67
N GLN A 80 -8.44 75.81 -11.61
CA GLN A 80 -9.53 76.73 -11.28
C GLN A 80 -10.61 76.82 -12.37
N LYS A 81 -11.74 76.15 -12.14
CA LYS A 81 -12.91 76.11 -13.04
C LYS A 81 -13.65 77.45 -13.21
N GLU A 82 -13.69 78.27 -12.17
CA GLU A 82 -14.48 79.51 -12.16
C GLU A 82 -13.65 80.71 -11.70
N HIS A 83 -13.69 81.78 -12.50
CA HIS A 83 -13.09 83.07 -12.17
C HIS A 83 -14.17 84.14 -12.07
N THR A 84 -14.12 84.90 -10.97
CA THR A 84 -15.01 86.05 -10.75
C THR A 84 -14.18 87.28 -10.43
N PHE A 85 -14.36 88.34 -11.21
CA PHE A 85 -13.69 89.63 -10.98
C PHE A 85 -14.58 90.80 -11.39
N THR A 86 -14.18 92.02 -11.06
CA THR A 86 -14.93 93.23 -11.44
C THR A 86 -14.15 94.07 -12.45
N ILE A 87 -14.84 94.62 -13.45
CA ILE A 87 -14.26 95.48 -14.48
C ILE A 87 -14.86 96.88 -14.39
N GLN A 88 -14.06 97.90 -14.71
CA GLN A 88 -14.46 99.30 -14.68
C GLN A 88 -13.88 100.04 -15.88
N ALA A 89 -14.71 100.81 -16.60
CA ALA A 89 -14.30 101.61 -17.75
C ALA A 89 -13.81 103.00 -17.33
N TYR A 90 -12.86 103.54 -18.08
CA TYR A 90 -12.25 104.85 -17.87
C TYR A 90 -12.29 105.65 -19.18
N ASP A 91 -12.75 106.91 -19.11
CA ASP A 91 -12.75 107.82 -20.25
C ASP A 91 -11.33 108.32 -20.59
N CYS A 92 -11.19 109.16 -21.62
CA CYS A 92 -9.89 109.70 -22.05
C CYS A 92 -9.40 110.95 -21.28
N GLY A 93 -10.18 111.48 -20.32
CA GLY A 93 -9.89 112.75 -19.64
C GLY A 93 -10.01 114.00 -20.55
N GLU A 94 -9.91 115.20 -19.96
CA GLU A 94 -9.94 116.48 -20.69
C GLU A 94 -8.55 117.15 -20.63
N GLY A 95 -7.73 116.97 -21.69
CA GLY A 95 -6.43 117.63 -21.86
C GLY A 95 -5.39 116.77 -22.61
N PRO A 96 -4.29 117.36 -23.13
CA PRO A 96 -3.26 116.64 -23.90
C PRO A 96 -2.50 115.57 -23.09
N ASP A 97 -2.50 115.68 -21.75
CA ASP A 97 -1.85 114.73 -20.83
C ASP A 97 -2.83 113.77 -20.12
N GLY A 98 -4.13 113.78 -20.48
CA GLY A 98 -5.16 112.90 -19.88
C GLY A 98 -5.59 113.26 -18.45
N ALA A 99 -5.47 114.52 -18.03
CA ALA A 99 -5.91 114.98 -16.72
C ALA A 99 -7.46 114.94 -16.58
N ASN A 100 -7.97 114.59 -15.39
CA ASN A 100 -9.40 114.46 -15.04
C ASN A 100 -10.18 113.24 -15.60
N MET A 101 -9.54 112.06 -15.67
CA MET A 101 -10.19 110.81 -16.10
C MET A 101 -11.35 110.37 -15.16
N LYS A 102 -12.57 110.16 -15.69
CA LYS A 102 -13.75 109.66 -14.96
C LYS A 102 -13.88 108.13 -15.09
N LYS A 103 -14.53 107.52 -14.09
CA LYS A 103 -14.68 106.05 -13.99
C LYS A 103 -16.16 105.65 -14.00
N SER A 104 -16.48 104.53 -14.64
CA SER A 104 -17.84 103.95 -14.63
C SER A 104 -18.18 103.27 -13.29
N HIS A 105 -19.41 102.79 -13.13
CA HIS A 105 -19.70 101.76 -12.12
C HIS A 105 -18.92 100.47 -12.41
N LYS A 106 -18.64 99.68 -11.37
CA LYS A 106 -18.02 98.36 -11.53
C LYS A 106 -19.06 97.35 -12.03
N ALA A 107 -18.69 96.54 -13.01
CA ALA A 107 -19.48 95.39 -13.46
C ALA A 107 -18.78 94.09 -13.04
N THR A 108 -19.53 93.09 -12.58
CA THR A 108 -18.98 91.76 -12.26
C THR A 108 -18.94 90.90 -13.51
N VAL A 109 -17.82 90.23 -13.73
CA VAL A 109 -17.61 89.28 -14.81
C VAL A 109 -17.41 87.91 -14.18
N HIS A 110 -18.19 86.94 -14.63
CA HIS A 110 -18.04 85.52 -14.30
C HIS A 110 -17.56 84.80 -15.55
N ILE A 111 -16.40 84.13 -15.44
CA ILE A 111 -15.83 83.32 -16.51
C ILE A 111 -15.79 81.88 -16.00
N GLN A 112 -16.44 80.98 -16.74
CA GLN A 112 -16.35 79.55 -16.54
C GLN A 112 -15.37 78.98 -17.56
N VAL A 113 -14.38 78.23 -17.08
CA VAL A 113 -13.45 77.49 -17.92
C VAL A 113 -14.15 76.19 -18.31
N ASN A 114 -14.27 75.96 -19.62
CA ASN A 114 -14.77 74.68 -20.13
C ASN A 114 -13.65 73.67 -20.06
N ASP A 115 -13.99 72.50 -19.54
CA ASP A 115 -13.09 71.37 -19.43
C ASP A 115 -12.72 70.80 -20.81
N ILE A 116 -11.51 70.27 -20.92
CA ILE A 116 -11.06 69.43 -22.02
C ILE A 116 -10.60 68.11 -21.41
N ASN A 117 -10.99 66.98 -22.00
CA ASN A 117 -10.56 65.68 -21.50
C ASN A 117 -9.05 65.47 -21.74
N GLU A 118 -8.22 65.86 -20.77
CA GLU A 118 -6.76 65.81 -20.85
C GLU A 118 -6.15 64.76 -19.92
N TYR A 119 -6.88 64.34 -18.87
CA TYR A 119 -6.48 63.22 -18.04
C TYR A 119 -7.04 61.91 -18.60
N SER A 120 -6.43 60.80 -18.20
CA SER A 120 -6.90 59.47 -18.53
C SER A 120 -7.11 58.71 -17.23
N PRO A 121 -8.08 57.79 -17.18
CA PRO A 121 -8.35 57.02 -15.97
C PRO A 121 -7.10 56.33 -15.43
N VAL A 122 -6.98 56.31 -14.11
CA VAL A 122 -5.92 55.62 -13.37
C VAL A 122 -6.56 54.67 -12.37
N PHE A 123 -6.17 53.40 -12.39
CA PHE A 123 -6.62 52.43 -11.40
C PHE A 123 -6.09 52.77 -10.01
N LYS A 124 -6.92 52.58 -8.98
CA LYS A 124 -6.52 52.84 -7.58
C LYS A 124 -5.40 51.90 -7.12
N GLU A 125 -5.44 50.65 -7.56
CA GLU A 125 -4.44 49.63 -7.23
C GLU A 125 -3.65 49.24 -8.49
N ARG A 126 -2.36 48.93 -8.32
CA ARG A 126 -1.50 48.44 -9.41
C ARG A 126 -1.79 46.99 -9.81
N SER A 127 -2.40 46.21 -8.91
CA SER A 127 -2.86 44.85 -9.20
C SER A 127 -3.93 44.39 -8.23
N TYR A 128 -4.89 43.61 -8.70
CA TYR A 128 -5.93 43.00 -7.86
C TYR A 128 -5.71 41.49 -7.75
N LYS A 129 -6.07 40.90 -6.61
CA LYS A 129 -5.96 39.45 -6.39
C LYS A 129 -7.21 38.91 -5.71
N ALA A 130 -7.71 37.77 -6.19
CA ALA A 130 -8.78 37.02 -5.53
C ALA A 130 -8.51 35.52 -5.60
N THR A 131 -9.21 34.76 -4.76
CA THR A 131 -9.20 33.30 -4.77
C THR A 131 -10.63 32.77 -4.81
N VAL A 132 -10.89 31.81 -5.70
CA VAL A 132 -12.21 31.21 -5.91
C VAL A 132 -12.13 29.70 -5.88
N ILE A 133 -13.21 29.04 -5.50
CA ILE A 133 -13.32 27.58 -5.50
C ILE A 133 -13.82 27.14 -6.89
N GLU A 134 -13.22 26.09 -7.45
CA GLU A 134 -13.65 25.53 -8.73
C GLU A 134 -15.13 25.09 -8.70
N GLY A 135 -15.75 24.92 -9.87
CA GLY A 135 -17.11 24.38 -9.98
C GLY A 135 -18.23 25.35 -9.57
N LYS A 136 -17.92 26.53 -9.03
CA LYS A 136 -18.88 27.58 -8.64
C LYS A 136 -18.92 28.71 -9.67
N ASN A 137 -20.11 29.27 -9.87
CA ASN A 137 -20.30 30.54 -10.57
C ASN A 137 -20.46 31.65 -9.53
N TYR A 138 -19.54 32.60 -9.56
CA TYR A 138 -19.50 33.76 -8.69
C TYR A 138 -20.06 34.97 -9.46
N ASP A 139 -21.11 35.58 -8.91
CA ASP A 139 -21.66 36.83 -9.46
C ASP A 139 -20.76 38.04 -9.18
N ASN A 140 -19.88 37.93 -8.18
CA ASN A 140 -18.86 38.92 -7.86
C ASN A 140 -17.63 38.24 -7.25
N ILE A 141 -16.52 38.24 -7.97
CA ILE A 141 -15.21 37.72 -7.52
C ILE A 141 -14.43 38.83 -6.83
N LEU A 142 -14.33 39.98 -7.48
CA LEU A 142 -13.72 41.20 -6.97
C LEU A 142 -14.17 42.41 -7.79
N LYS A 143 -13.93 43.61 -7.25
CA LYS A 143 -14.21 44.89 -7.91
C LYS A 143 -12.93 45.65 -8.22
N VAL A 144 -12.72 46.01 -9.49
CA VAL A 144 -11.66 46.95 -9.90
C VAL A 144 -12.20 48.38 -9.86
N GLU A 145 -11.33 49.36 -9.58
CA GLU A 145 -11.75 50.76 -9.47
C GLU A 145 -10.72 51.69 -10.08
N ALA A 146 -11.17 52.55 -11.01
CA ALA A 146 -10.38 53.61 -11.62
C ALA A 146 -10.94 55.00 -11.24
N VAL A 147 -10.06 56.01 -11.29
CA VAL A 147 -10.37 57.41 -11.04
C VAL A 147 -9.76 58.28 -12.13
N ASP A 148 -10.43 59.36 -12.46
CA ASP A 148 -9.97 60.34 -13.45
C ASP A 148 -9.89 61.74 -12.79
N ALA A 149 -8.93 62.56 -13.23
CA ALA A 149 -8.57 63.83 -12.61
C ALA A 149 -9.17 65.06 -13.31
N ASP A 150 -9.90 64.90 -14.42
CA ASP A 150 -10.55 66.02 -15.13
C ASP A 150 -11.54 66.79 -14.23
N CYS A 151 -11.66 68.10 -14.43
CA CYS A 151 -12.46 68.95 -13.54
C CYS A 151 -13.99 68.77 -13.71
N SER A 152 -14.45 68.30 -14.86
CA SER A 152 -15.88 68.17 -15.15
C SER A 152 -16.38 66.78 -14.78
N PHE A 153 -17.64 66.72 -14.34
CA PHE A 153 -18.34 65.45 -14.10
C PHE A 153 -18.43 64.58 -15.37
N GLN A 154 -18.44 65.19 -16.56
CA GLN A 154 -18.54 64.45 -17.82
C GLN A 154 -17.26 63.70 -18.16
N TYR A 155 -16.07 64.22 -17.84
CA TYR A 155 -14.81 63.56 -18.17
C TYR A 155 -14.21 62.83 -16.97
N SER A 156 -14.42 63.29 -15.73
CA SER A 156 -13.96 62.58 -14.52
C SER A 156 -14.65 61.23 -14.23
N GLN A 157 -15.82 60.97 -14.84
CA GLN A 157 -16.60 59.77 -14.53
C GLN A 157 -16.14 58.55 -15.36
N ILE A 158 -15.92 57.42 -14.70
CA ILE A 158 -15.68 56.14 -15.37
C ILE A 158 -16.99 55.55 -15.87
N CYS A 159 -17.08 55.30 -17.18
CA CYS A 159 -18.29 54.85 -17.86
C CYS A 159 -18.31 53.35 -18.17
N SER A 160 -17.13 52.73 -18.34
CA SER A 160 -17.03 51.30 -18.61
C SER A 160 -15.68 50.72 -18.24
N TYR A 161 -15.70 49.44 -17.88
CA TYR A 161 -14.52 48.60 -17.75
C TYR A 161 -14.55 47.53 -18.85
N GLU A 162 -13.38 47.07 -19.26
CA GLU A 162 -13.23 46.04 -20.28
C GLU A 162 -12.08 45.11 -19.92
N ILE A 163 -12.30 43.79 -20.06
CA ILE A 163 -11.23 42.80 -19.95
C ILE A 163 -10.56 42.70 -21.31
N VAL A 164 -9.29 43.11 -21.38
CA VAL A 164 -8.47 43.14 -22.61
C VAL A 164 -7.95 41.76 -22.97
N THR A 165 -7.76 40.88 -21.97
CA THR A 165 -7.31 39.50 -22.22
C THR A 165 -8.38 38.73 -23.00
N PRO A 166 -8.09 38.24 -24.22
CA PRO A 166 -9.05 37.47 -25.01
C PRO A 166 -9.24 36.05 -24.46
N ASP A 167 -10.34 35.40 -24.84
CA ASP A 167 -10.61 33.97 -24.59
C ASP A 167 -10.56 33.54 -23.11
N VAL A 168 -10.95 34.45 -22.21
CA VAL A 168 -11.03 34.18 -20.76
C VAL A 168 -12.48 33.98 -20.31
N PRO A 169 -12.75 33.07 -19.35
CA PRO A 169 -14.10 32.77 -18.87
C PRO A 169 -14.59 33.82 -17.84
N PHE A 170 -14.34 35.10 -18.09
CA PHE A 170 -14.67 36.20 -17.18
C PHE A 170 -15.31 37.37 -17.92
N THR A 171 -16.16 38.10 -17.22
CA THR A 171 -16.72 39.38 -17.68
C THR A 171 -16.61 40.41 -16.57
N VAL A 172 -16.49 41.68 -16.95
CA VAL A 172 -16.51 42.82 -16.02
C VAL A 172 -17.75 43.66 -16.32
N ASP A 173 -18.45 44.10 -15.28
CA ASP A 173 -19.58 45.01 -15.42
C ASP A 173 -19.14 46.49 -15.45
N LYS A 174 -20.12 47.40 -15.62
CA LYS A 174 -19.84 48.85 -15.66
C LYS A 174 -19.38 49.42 -14.33
N ASP A 175 -19.67 48.75 -13.23
CA ASP A 175 -19.25 49.14 -11.89
C ASP A 175 -17.86 48.59 -11.54
N GLY A 176 -17.28 47.74 -12.40
CA GLY A 176 -15.96 47.14 -12.22
C GLY A 176 -15.99 45.79 -11.50
N ASN A 177 -17.16 45.17 -11.28
CA ASN A 177 -17.24 43.83 -10.69
C ASN A 177 -16.91 42.77 -11.74
N ILE A 178 -15.96 41.89 -11.41
CA ILE A 178 -15.56 40.77 -12.25
C ILE A 178 -16.31 39.52 -11.80
N LYS A 179 -16.88 38.79 -12.76
CA LYS A 179 -17.58 37.51 -12.56
C LYS A 179 -17.12 36.47 -13.57
N ASN A 180 -17.27 35.18 -13.24
CA ASN A 180 -16.98 34.11 -14.19
C ASN A 180 -18.22 33.74 -15.02
N THR A 181 -18.01 33.45 -16.31
CA THR A 181 -19.08 33.08 -17.26
C THR A 181 -19.39 31.59 -17.25
N GLU A 182 -18.41 30.77 -16.85
CA GLU A 182 -18.52 29.32 -16.74
C GLU A 182 -17.83 28.80 -15.48
N LYS A 183 -18.15 27.57 -15.09
CA LYS A 183 -17.56 26.92 -13.93
C LYS A 183 -16.07 26.66 -14.16
N LEU A 184 -15.24 27.29 -13.34
CA LEU A 184 -13.79 27.14 -13.40
C LEU A 184 -13.37 25.73 -12.98
N ASN A 185 -12.24 25.24 -13.51
CA ASN A 185 -11.71 23.90 -13.24
C ASN A 185 -10.23 24.00 -12.86
N TYR A 186 -9.89 23.57 -11.65
CA TYR A 186 -8.55 23.68 -11.07
C TYR A 186 -7.51 22.84 -11.83
N SER A 187 -7.91 21.70 -12.37
CA SER A 187 -7.01 20.80 -13.11
C SER A 187 -6.63 21.34 -14.48
N LYS A 188 -7.48 22.20 -15.07
CA LYS A 188 -7.22 22.85 -16.37
C LYS A 188 -6.35 24.09 -16.21
N GLU A 189 -6.73 24.99 -15.32
CA GLU A 189 -6.01 26.25 -15.09
C GLU A 189 -6.05 26.57 -13.60
N ARG A 190 -4.87 26.80 -13.00
CA ARG A 190 -4.75 27.06 -11.55
C ARG A 190 -4.83 28.56 -11.24
N MET A 191 -4.54 29.40 -12.23
CA MET A 191 -4.53 30.85 -12.06
C MET A 191 -4.84 31.57 -13.37
N TYR A 192 -5.83 32.46 -13.33
CA TYR A 192 -6.09 33.38 -14.43
C TYR A 192 -5.41 34.72 -14.20
N LYS A 193 -4.76 35.24 -15.24
CA LYS A 193 -4.17 36.58 -15.29
C LYS A 193 -4.95 37.43 -16.29
N LEU A 194 -5.81 38.30 -15.78
CA LEU A 194 -6.65 39.19 -16.58
C LEU A 194 -6.01 40.56 -16.64
N THR A 195 -6.01 41.17 -17.81
CA THR A 195 -5.65 42.57 -18.02
C THR A 195 -6.94 43.35 -18.19
N VAL A 196 -7.18 44.33 -17.33
CA VAL A 196 -8.43 45.10 -17.31
C VAL A 196 -8.13 46.56 -17.58
N THR A 197 -8.91 47.18 -18.44
CA THR A 197 -8.84 48.60 -18.76
C THR A 197 -10.13 49.31 -18.37
N ALA A 198 -10.06 50.63 -18.22
CA ALA A 198 -11.19 51.49 -17.90
C ALA A 198 -11.31 52.58 -18.95
N TYR A 199 -12.53 53.05 -19.18
CA TYR A 199 -12.80 54.20 -20.04
C TYR A 199 -13.62 55.21 -19.26
N ASP A 200 -13.20 56.46 -19.33
CA ASP A 200 -14.03 57.55 -18.88
C ASP A 200 -15.26 57.73 -19.80
N CYS A 201 -16.15 58.65 -19.43
CA CYS A 201 -17.30 59.00 -20.24
C CYS A 201 -16.97 59.87 -21.46
N GLY A 202 -15.73 60.39 -21.56
CA GLY A 202 -15.16 61.05 -22.73
C GLY A 202 -14.54 60.09 -23.76
N LYS A 203 -14.48 58.79 -23.46
CA LYS A 203 -13.84 57.69 -24.20
C LYS A 203 -12.31 57.69 -24.18
N ASN A 204 -11.64 58.40 -23.26
CA ASN A 204 -10.22 58.17 -23.02
C ASN A 204 -10.03 56.84 -22.30
N ARG A 205 -9.09 56.06 -22.82
CA ARG A 205 -8.68 54.79 -22.24
C ARG A 205 -7.76 55.03 -21.05
N ALA A 206 -7.83 54.16 -20.04
CA ALA A 206 -6.92 54.20 -18.91
C ALA A 206 -5.46 54.31 -19.36
N SER A 207 -4.69 55.12 -18.64
CA SER A 207 -3.27 55.37 -18.90
C SER A 207 -2.44 54.08 -18.88
N GLU A 208 -2.75 53.19 -17.94
CA GLU A 208 -2.19 51.85 -17.83
C GLU A 208 -3.30 50.84 -17.52
N ASP A 209 -3.18 49.64 -18.08
CA ASP A 209 -4.07 48.53 -17.74
C ASP A 209 -3.67 47.89 -16.42
N VAL A 210 -4.65 47.40 -15.66
CA VAL A 210 -4.40 46.74 -14.38
C VAL A 210 -4.38 45.22 -14.52
N LEU A 211 -3.42 44.58 -13.84
CA LEU A 211 -3.33 43.14 -13.74
C LEU A 211 -4.22 42.60 -12.61
N VAL A 212 -5.10 41.67 -12.94
CA VAL A 212 -5.95 40.94 -12.00
C VAL A 212 -5.56 39.47 -11.97
N LYS A 213 -5.22 38.94 -10.79
CA LYS A 213 -4.87 37.53 -10.59
C LYS A 213 -5.98 36.81 -9.84
N ILE A 214 -6.58 35.81 -10.46
CA ILE A 214 -7.62 34.97 -9.85
C ILE A 214 -7.03 33.58 -9.66
N ASN A 215 -6.76 33.21 -8.40
CA ASN A 215 -6.30 31.88 -8.04
C ASN A 215 -7.50 30.95 -7.89
N ILE A 216 -7.40 29.74 -8.42
CA ILE A 216 -8.44 28.71 -8.27
C ILE A 216 -7.98 27.74 -7.21
N LYS A 217 -8.89 27.38 -6.30
CA LYS A 217 -8.73 26.29 -5.34
C LYS A 217 -9.60 25.11 -5.77
N PRO A 218 -9.12 23.87 -5.59
CA PRO A 218 -9.96 22.70 -5.80
C PRO A 218 -11.15 22.70 -4.83
N THR A 219 -12.20 21.96 -5.18
CA THR A 219 -13.30 21.74 -4.24
C THR A 219 -12.81 20.83 -3.13
N CYS A 220 -12.99 21.24 -1.87
CA CYS A 220 -12.69 20.37 -0.72
C CYS A 220 -13.54 19.09 -0.84
N LYS A 221 -12.87 17.93 -0.75
CA LYS A 221 -13.53 16.62 -0.75
C LYS A 221 -13.19 15.91 0.56
N PRO A 222 -14.18 15.53 1.36
CA PRO A 222 -13.92 14.87 2.62
C PRO A 222 -13.21 13.54 2.35
N SER A 223 -12.03 13.35 2.93
CA SER A 223 -11.19 12.17 2.71
C SER A 223 -10.02 12.11 3.69
N TRP A 224 -9.41 10.94 3.81
CA TRP A 224 -8.13 10.79 4.49
C TRP A 224 -7.00 11.29 3.60
N GLN A 225 -6.13 12.13 4.17
CA GLN A 225 -4.97 12.74 3.52
C GLN A 225 -3.70 12.38 4.30
N GLY A 226 -2.53 12.55 3.67
CA GLY A 226 -1.24 12.36 4.35
C GLY A 226 -0.79 10.91 4.52
N PHE A 227 -1.30 9.96 3.73
CA PHE A 227 -0.79 8.59 3.67
C PHE A 227 -0.31 8.21 2.26
N ASN A 228 0.68 7.30 2.19
CA ASN A 228 1.18 6.78 0.92
C ASN A 228 0.31 5.60 0.47
N LYS A 229 -0.13 5.60 -0.79
CA LYS A 229 -0.92 4.51 -1.36
C LYS A 229 -0.10 3.26 -1.65
N ARG A 230 1.22 3.40 -1.83
CA ARG A 230 2.17 2.30 -2.01
C ARG A 230 3.12 2.30 -0.84
N ILE A 231 3.03 1.27 -0.01
CA ILE A 231 3.89 1.08 1.15
C ILE A 231 4.73 -0.15 0.88
N GLU A 232 6.05 -0.05 1.01
CA GLU A 232 6.96 -1.19 0.80
C GLU A 232 7.34 -1.77 2.15
N TYR A 233 7.20 -3.08 2.28
CA TYR A 233 7.57 -3.81 3.48
C TYR A 233 8.79 -4.69 3.19
N GLU A 234 9.88 -4.39 3.87
CA GLU A 234 11.11 -5.16 3.82
C GLU A 234 11.06 -6.31 4.87
N PRO A 235 11.21 -7.57 4.45
CA PRO A 235 11.24 -8.71 5.35
C PRO A 235 12.25 -8.58 6.49
N GLY A 236 11.87 -8.97 7.70
CA GLY A 236 12.75 -8.93 8.88
C GLY A 236 12.76 -7.61 9.66
N THR A 237 12.06 -6.57 9.18
CA THR A 237 11.94 -5.28 9.88
C THR A 237 10.94 -5.27 11.03
N GLY A 238 10.07 -6.28 11.13
CA GLY A 238 9.06 -6.39 12.18
C GLY A 238 7.80 -5.59 11.87
N THR A 239 7.50 -4.56 12.68
CA THR A 239 6.34 -3.68 12.49
C THR A 239 6.67 -2.48 11.60
N LEU A 240 5.77 -2.15 10.67
CA LEU A 240 5.89 -1.01 9.76
C LEU A 240 4.68 -0.08 9.90
N ALA A 241 4.89 1.18 10.26
CA ALA A 241 3.81 2.17 10.36
C ALA A 241 3.15 2.41 8.99
N LEU A 242 1.82 2.23 8.91
CA LEU A 242 1.09 2.39 7.66
C LEU A 242 0.75 3.86 7.37
N PHE A 243 0.41 4.63 8.40
CA PHE A 243 -0.22 5.93 8.24
C PHE A 243 0.40 7.06 9.09
N PRO A 244 1.74 7.25 9.09
CA PRO A 244 2.42 8.11 10.07
C PRO A 244 2.03 9.60 10.03
N SER A 245 1.50 10.10 8.91
CA SER A 245 1.10 11.52 8.73
C SER A 245 -0.36 11.68 8.34
N ILE A 246 -1.17 10.65 8.59
CA ILE A 246 -2.58 10.65 8.20
C ILE A 246 -3.39 11.66 9.02
N HIS A 247 -4.28 12.34 8.33
CA HIS A 247 -5.23 13.30 8.91
C HIS A 247 -6.50 13.32 8.06
N MET A 248 -7.60 13.75 8.66
CA MET A 248 -8.90 13.78 8.02
C MET A 248 -9.24 15.21 7.58
N GLU A 249 -9.54 15.39 6.29
CA GLU A 249 -10.05 16.66 5.79
C GLU A 249 -11.59 16.65 5.88
N ASN A 250 -12.18 17.48 6.74
CA ASN A 250 -13.63 17.48 7.04
C ASN A 250 -14.43 18.61 6.36
N CYS A 251 -13.78 19.41 5.50
CA CYS A 251 -14.42 20.50 4.73
C CYS A 251 -15.30 21.47 5.55
N GLU A 252 -14.92 21.74 6.81
CA GLU A 252 -15.63 22.63 7.74
C GLU A 252 -17.02 22.14 8.20
N GLU A 253 -17.33 20.85 8.02
CA GLU A 253 -18.58 20.25 8.47
C GLU A 253 -18.46 19.69 9.91
N PRO A 254 -19.47 19.90 10.79
CA PRO A 254 -19.42 19.45 12.19
C PRO A 254 -19.75 17.96 12.31
N ILE A 255 -18.79 17.18 12.80
CA ILE A 255 -18.90 15.72 13.01
C ILE A 255 -19.04 15.43 14.51
N THR A 256 -19.92 14.49 14.88
CA THR A 256 -20.16 14.11 16.28
C THR A 256 -19.49 12.81 16.69
N SER A 257 -19.34 11.87 15.76
CA SER A 257 -18.57 10.63 16.00
C SER A 257 -18.09 10.06 14.68
N ILE A 258 -16.97 9.34 14.74
CA ILE A 258 -16.31 8.71 13.60
C ILE A 258 -16.14 7.23 13.89
N GLN A 259 -16.48 6.42 12.90
CA GLN A 259 -16.12 5.01 12.87
C GLN A 259 -15.30 4.76 11.59
N ALA A 260 -14.06 4.32 11.78
CA ALA A 260 -13.15 3.98 10.69
C ALA A 260 -12.79 2.49 10.75
N THR A 261 -12.92 1.79 9.64
CA THR A 261 -12.56 0.38 9.50
C THR A 261 -11.43 0.26 8.48
N ILE A 262 -10.33 -0.36 8.90
CA ILE A 262 -9.14 -0.62 8.09
C ILE A 262 -9.12 -2.11 7.81
N GLU A 263 -9.10 -2.49 6.54
CA GLU A 263 -9.09 -3.86 6.07
C GLU A 263 -7.82 -4.12 5.27
N LEU A 264 -7.11 -5.18 5.63
CA LEU A 264 -5.98 -5.74 4.93
C LEU A 264 -6.46 -7.00 4.18
N GLU A 265 -6.43 -6.96 2.86
CA GLU A 265 -6.82 -8.08 2.01
C GLU A 265 -5.68 -9.12 1.96
N THR A 266 -5.92 -10.26 2.60
CA THR A 266 -4.99 -11.39 2.72
C THR A 266 -5.56 -12.70 2.20
N SER A 267 -6.74 -12.66 1.57
CA SER A 267 -7.50 -13.85 1.13
C SER A 267 -6.81 -14.64 0.02
N HIS A 268 -5.94 -14.01 -0.77
CA HIS A 268 -5.15 -14.67 -1.82
C HIS A 268 -3.94 -15.43 -1.28
N ILE A 269 -3.67 -15.41 0.03
CA ILE A 269 -2.48 -16.04 0.63
C ILE A 269 -2.92 -17.22 1.49
N GLY A 270 -2.44 -18.41 1.13
CA GLY A 270 -2.62 -19.64 1.92
C GLY A 270 -4.06 -19.84 2.39
N LYS A 271 -4.22 -19.98 3.71
CA LYS A 271 -5.52 -20.16 4.41
C LYS A 271 -6.07 -18.82 4.95
N GLY A 272 -6.01 -17.76 4.15
CA GLY A 272 -6.59 -16.44 4.44
C GLY A 272 -5.63 -15.41 5.05
N CYS A 273 -4.40 -15.78 5.37
CA CYS A 273 -3.32 -14.90 5.81
C CYS A 273 -1.97 -15.62 5.67
N ASP A 274 -0.87 -14.88 5.76
CA ASP A 274 0.45 -15.47 5.76
C ASP A 274 0.74 -16.23 7.07
N ARG A 275 0.89 -17.56 6.95
CA ARG A 275 1.13 -18.50 8.07
C ARG A 275 2.45 -19.24 7.88
N ASP A 276 2.94 -19.88 8.94
CA ASP A 276 4.05 -20.82 8.80
C ASP A 276 3.59 -22.07 8.03
N THR A 277 4.33 -22.45 6.99
CA THR A 277 3.92 -23.47 6.01
C THR A 277 4.41 -24.88 6.38
N TYR A 278 4.74 -25.10 7.65
CA TYR A 278 5.04 -26.44 8.15
C TYR A 278 3.81 -27.35 8.08
N SER A 279 4.00 -28.67 8.06
CA SER A 279 2.88 -29.61 8.18
C SER A 279 2.07 -29.34 9.45
N GLU A 280 0.75 -29.54 9.42
CA GLU A 280 -0.10 -29.26 10.60
C GLU A 280 0.36 -30.06 11.81
N LYS A 281 0.80 -31.31 11.61
CA LYS A 281 1.40 -32.13 12.67
C LYS A 281 2.59 -31.43 13.35
N SER A 282 3.42 -30.75 12.58
CA SER A 282 4.57 -30.01 13.08
C SER A 282 4.18 -28.69 13.74
N LEU A 283 3.21 -27.96 13.19
CA LEU A 283 2.66 -26.74 13.80
C LEU A 283 2.05 -27.04 15.18
N HIS A 284 1.30 -28.14 15.31
CA HIS A 284 0.79 -28.60 16.61
C HIS A 284 1.92 -28.80 17.62
N LYS A 285 3.04 -29.42 17.20
CA LYS A 285 4.21 -29.60 18.07
C LYS A 285 4.84 -28.27 18.48
N LEU A 286 5.00 -27.32 17.54
CA LEU A 286 5.52 -25.97 17.82
C LEU A 286 4.62 -25.18 18.77
N CYS A 287 3.30 -25.35 18.65
CA CYS A 287 2.30 -24.77 19.55
C CYS A 287 2.21 -25.48 20.92
N GLY A 288 3.00 -26.53 21.16
CA GLY A 288 3.05 -27.24 22.44
C GLY A 288 1.99 -28.33 22.62
N ALA A 289 1.38 -28.83 21.54
CA ALA A 289 0.52 -30.01 21.59
C ALA A 289 1.32 -31.25 22.03
N SER A 290 0.67 -32.18 22.73
CA SER A 290 1.32 -33.44 23.09
C SER A 290 1.39 -34.40 21.90
N ALA A 291 2.37 -35.29 21.88
CA ALA A 291 2.46 -36.38 20.90
C ALA A 291 1.18 -37.24 20.85
N GLY A 292 0.96 -37.92 19.71
CA GLY A 292 -0.16 -38.84 19.48
C GLY A 292 -1.22 -38.36 18.48
N THR A 293 -0.91 -37.34 17.67
CA THR A 293 -1.81 -36.85 16.61
C THR A 293 -1.59 -37.63 15.31
N VAL A 294 -2.69 -38.05 14.69
CA VAL A 294 -2.70 -38.77 13.42
C VAL A 294 -3.21 -37.83 12.33
N GLU A 295 -2.40 -37.61 11.31
CA GLU A 295 -2.75 -36.84 10.12
C GLU A 295 -3.43 -37.74 9.09
N LEU A 296 -4.65 -37.39 8.69
CA LEU A 296 -5.43 -38.20 7.74
C LEU A 296 -5.16 -37.80 6.29
N LEU A 297 -4.67 -36.58 6.08
CA LEU A 297 -4.34 -36.01 4.77
C LEU A 297 -2.84 -35.62 4.69
N PRO A 298 -1.89 -36.57 4.82
CA PRO A 298 -0.45 -36.28 4.78
C PRO A 298 0.08 -36.05 3.36
N SER A 299 1.27 -35.43 3.26
CA SER A 299 2.13 -35.43 2.06
C SER A 299 2.31 -36.84 1.51
N PRO A 300 2.08 -37.05 0.20
CA PRO A 300 2.34 -38.34 -0.43
C PRO A 300 3.81 -38.74 -0.23
N SER A 301 4.05 -39.90 0.36
CA SER A 301 5.39 -40.47 0.55
C SER A 301 5.39 -41.97 0.29
N SER A 302 6.56 -42.61 0.37
CA SER A 302 6.68 -44.08 0.23
C SER A 302 5.88 -44.86 1.28
N THR A 303 5.60 -44.25 2.43
CA THR A 303 4.83 -44.87 3.54
C THR A 303 3.39 -44.34 3.63
N THR A 304 3.11 -43.17 3.06
CA THR A 304 1.80 -42.52 3.06
C THR A 304 1.30 -42.27 1.63
N ASN A 305 0.75 -43.30 0.99
CA ASN A 305 0.37 -43.25 -0.44
C ASN A 305 -1.13 -43.04 -0.71
N TRP A 306 -1.99 -43.03 0.31
CA TRP A 306 -3.45 -42.95 0.12
C TRP A 306 -3.94 -41.57 -0.34
N THR A 307 -3.12 -40.53 -0.21
CA THR A 307 -3.41 -39.15 -0.66
C THR A 307 -2.92 -38.85 -2.09
N LEU A 308 -2.16 -39.76 -2.72
CA LEU A 308 -1.49 -39.54 -4.01
C LEU A 308 -2.45 -39.26 -5.18
N GLY A 309 -3.70 -39.70 -5.08
CA GLY A 309 -4.74 -39.51 -6.10
C GLY A 309 -5.60 -38.26 -5.92
N LEU A 310 -5.40 -37.46 -4.87
CA LEU A 310 -6.16 -36.24 -4.66
C LEU A 310 -5.54 -35.04 -5.38
N PRO A 311 -6.36 -34.16 -5.97
CA PRO A 311 -5.88 -32.89 -6.51
C PRO A 311 -5.44 -31.99 -5.36
N THR A 312 -4.26 -31.40 -5.52
CA THR A 312 -3.69 -30.42 -4.59
C THR A 312 -3.61 -29.06 -5.26
N ASP A 313 -3.88 -28.01 -4.49
CA ASP A 313 -3.69 -26.63 -4.96
C ASP A 313 -2.19 -26.31 -4.89
N ASN A 314 -1.46 -26.59 -5.98
CA ASN A 314 0.00 -26.44 -6.06
C ASN A 314 0.46 -24.98 -6.19
N GLY A 315 -0.43 -23.99 -5.99
CA GLY A 315 -0.20 -22.61 -6.40
C GLY A 315 0.42 -21.67 -5.37
N HIS A 316 0.36 -21.97 -4.07
CA HIS A 316 0.71 -20.99 -3.03
C HIS A 316 1.61 -21.62 -1.96
N ASP A 317 2.87 -21.21 -1.94
CA ASP A 317 3.77 -21.25 -0.78
C ASP A 317 3.80 -22.53 0.09
N SER A 318 3.73 -23.74 -0.48
CA SER A 318 3.87 -25.04 0.23
C SER A 318 2.75 -25.45 1.22
N ASP A 319 1.65 -24.69 1.28
CA ASP A 319 0.48 -25.06 2.08
C ASP A 319 -0.22 -26.28 1.47
N GLN A 320 -0.30 -27.37 2.23
CA GLN A 320 -0.84 -28.61 1.73
C GLN A 320 -2.38 -28.63 1.74
N VAL A 321 -2.97 -28.21 0.62
CA VAL A 321 -4.41 -28.10 0.40
C VAL A 321 -4.90 -29.19 -0.54
N PHE A 322 -5.93 -29.93 -0.13
CA PHE A 322 -6.59 -30.95 -0.94
C PHE A 322 -7.97 -30.49 -1.39
N GLU A 323 -8.22 -30.58 -2.69
CA GLU A 323 -9.51 -30.22 -3.28
C GLU A 323 -10.41 -31.46 -3.43
N PHE A 324 -11.69 -31.28 -3.14
CA PHE A 324 -12.74 -32.28 -3.28
C PHE A 324 -13.84 -31.71 -4.17
N ASN A 325 -14.00 -32.29 -5.35
CA ASN A 325 -14.96 -31.85 -6.37
C ASN A 325 -16.37 -32.48 -6.23
N GLY A 326 -16.64 -33.18 -5.12
CA GLY A 326 -17.90 -33.92 -4.94
C GLY A 326 -17.94 -35.31 -5.58
N THR A 327 -16.80 -35.87 -6.00
CA THR A 327 -16.69 -37.27 -6.47
C THR A 327 -15.53 -38.04 -5.86
N GLN A 328 -14.66 -37.33 -5.14
CA GLN A 328 -13.42 -37.86 -4.58
C GLN A 328 -13.61 -38.21 -3.10
N ALA A 329 -12.98 -39.29 -2.69
CA ALA A 329 -12.94 -39.72 -1.30
C ALA A 329 -11.70 -40.58 -1.07
N ILE A 330 -11.24 -40.62 0.18
CA ILE A 330 -10.12 -41.45 0.58
C ILE A 330 -10.55 -42.44 1.65
N LYS A 331 -10.02 -43.66 1.57
CA LYS A 331 -10.08 -44.66 2.63
C LYS A 331 -8.81 -44.59 3.46
N ILE A 332 -8.95 -44.45 4.77
CA ILE A 332 -7.81 -44.45 5.68
C ILE A 332 -7.42 -45.92 5.97
N PRO A 333 -6.12 -46.27 5.93
CA PRO A 333 -5.65 -47.62 6.25
C PRO A 333 -6.01 -48.05 7.67
N ASP A 334 -6.28 -49.35 7.84
CA ASP A 334 -6.57 -49.97 9.13
C ASP A 334 -5.37 -49.82 10.09
N GLY A 335 -5.62 -49.49 11.36
CA GLY A 335 -4.58 -49.35 12.39
C GLY A 335 -4.00 -47.94 12.55
N MET A 336 -4.31 -46.98 11.67
CA MET A 336 -3.91 -45.58 11.83
C MET A 336 -4.65 -44.87 12.95
N VAL A 337 -5.95 -45.16 13.12
CA VAL A 337 -6.81 -44.61 14.17
C VAL A 337 -7.43 -45.77 14.93
N SER A 338 -7.54 -45.64 16.26
CA SER A 338 -8.18 -46.65 17.11
C SER A 338 -9.64 -46.88 16.69
N SER A 339 -10.02 -48.15 16.48
CA SER A 339 -11.35 -48.54 15.99
C SER A 339 -12.50 -48.33 16.97
N SER A 340 -12.23 -48.14 18.28
CA SER A 340 -13.23 -47.78 19.29
C SER A 340 -12.80 -46.53 20.07
N LEU A 341 -13.51 -45.41 19.87
CA LEU A 341 -13.23 -44.13 20.52
C LEU A 341 -13.94 -44.05 21.89
N LYS A 342 -13.57 -44.93 22.82
CA LYS A 342 -14.05 -44.87 24.23
C LYS A 342 -13.40 -43.75 25.03
N GLU A 343 -12.28 -43.25 24.54
CA GLU A 343 -11.50 -42.18 25.14
C GLU A 343 -11.84 -40.84 24.46
N PRO A 344 -11.72 -39.71 25.18
CA PRO A 344 -11.91 -38.40 24.58
C PRO A 344 -10.94 -38.20 23.41
N PHE A 345 -11.41 -37.53 22.36
CA PHE A 345 -10.60 -37.28 21.17
C PHE A 345 -10.88 -35.91 20.58
N THR A 346 -9.95 -35.41 19.78
CA THR A 346 -10.08 -34.15 19.05
C THR A 346 -10.02 -34.39 17.55
N VAL A 347 -10.89 -33.71 16.81
CA VAL A 347 -10.80 -33.58 15.36
C VAL A 347 -10.46 -32.13 15.03
N SER A 348 -9.44 -31.91 14.20
CA SER A 348 -9.07 -30.57 13.72
C SER A 348 -8.99 -30.56 12.20
N VAL A 349 -9.52 -29.53 11.56
CA VAL A 349 -9.48 -29.40 10.10
C VAL A 349 -9.60 -27.94 9.67
N TRP A 350 -8.80 -27.55 8.68
CA TRP A 350 -9.06 -26.33 7.92
C TRP A 350 -9.98 -26.66 6.76
N MET A 351 -11.07 -25.91 6.63
CA MET A 351 -12.07 -26.14 5.59
C MET A 351 -12.43 -24.83 4.91
N ARG A 352 -12.48 -24.88 3.57
CA ARG A 352 -13.14 -23.89 2.71
C ARG A 352 -14.26 -24.60 1.96
N HIS A 353 -15.51 -24.30 2.30
CA HIS A 353 -16.66 -24.96 1.68
C HIS A 353 -16.90 -24.43 0.26
N GLY A 354 -17.23 -25.32 -0.67
CA GLY A 354 -17.58 -24.97 -2.05
C GLY A 354 -18.99 -24.36 -2.16
N PRO A 355 -19.47 -24.09 -3.39
CA PRO A 355 -20.85 -23.67 -3.60
C PRO A 355 -21.81 -24.78 -3.12
N GLY A 356 -22.44 -24.56 -1.96
CA GLY A 356 -23.14 -25.59 -1.21
C GLY A 356 -24.29 -26.27 -1.97
N ALA A 357 -24.35 -27.60 -1.87
CA ALA A 357 -25.51 -28.35 -2.27
C ALA A 357 -26.56 -28.36 -1.13
N ARG A 358 -27.83 -28.60 -1.49
CA ARG A 358 -28.89 -28.90 -0.49
C ARG A 358 -28.73 -30.28 0.16
N GLU A 359 -27.82 -31.08 -0.36
CA GLU A 359 -27.59 -32.46 0.07
C GLU A 359 -26.67 -32.53 1.29
N LYS A 360 -26.44 -33.73 1.79
CA LYS A 360 -25.53 -33.97 2.91
C LYS A 360 -24.12 -34.21 2.36
N GLU A 361 -23.14 -33.45 2.85
CA GLU A 361 -21.75 -33.49 2.39
C GLU A 361 -20.83 -33.89 3.55
N THR A 362 -20.18 -35.04 3.45
CA THR A 362 -19.45 -35.66 4.58
C THR A 362 -17.95 -35.38 4.51
N ILE A 363 -17.42 -34.77 5.56
CA ILE A 363 -15.99 -34.44 5.70
C ILE A 363 -15.24 -35.69 6.19
N LEU A 364 -15.75 -36.31 7.26
CA LEU A 364 -15.16 -37.47 7.92
C LEU A 364 -16.28 -38.47 8.24
N CYS A 365 -16.09 -39.75 7.92
CA CYS A 365 -17.05 -40.80 8.25
C CYS A 365 -16.37 -42.08 8.71
N ASN A 366 -16.81 -42.61 9.84
CA ASN A 366 -16.53 -43.97 10.26
C ASN A 366 -17.82 -44.78 10.25
N SER A 367 -17.84 -45.82 9.42
CA SER A 367 -19.01 -46.67 9.21
C SER A 367 -18.62 -48.13 9.06
N ASP A 368 -19.56 -49.05 9.26
CA ASP A 368 -19.32 -50.48 9.03
C ASP A 368 -18.87 -50.77 7.59
N LYS A 369 -17.95 -51.72 7.44
CA LYS A 369 -17.38 -52.11 6.15
C LYS A 369 -18.34 -52.93 5.27
N THR A 370 -19.25 -53.69 5.88
CA THR A 370 -20.14 -54.65 5.18
C THR A 370 -21.55 -54.69 5.79
N GLU A 371 -22.55 -55.05 4.98
CA GLU A 371 -23.92 -55.47 5.36
C GLU A 371 -24.85 -54.40 5.97
N MET A 372 -24.37 -53.61 6.92
CA MET A 372 -25.18 -52.68 7.70
C MET A 372 -24.56 -51.28 7.57
N ASN A 373 -25.11 -50.39 6.75
CA ASN A 373 -24.58 -49.01 6.57
C ASN A 373 -24.78 -48.13 7.83
N ARG A 374 -24.17 -48.52 8.96
CA ARG A 374 -24.28 -47.85 10.25
C ARG A 374 -23.06 -46.98 10.44
N HIS A 375 -23.32 -45.69 10.65
CA HIS A 375 -22.28 -44.72 10.93
C HIS A 375 -22.05 -44.71 12.44
N HIS A 376 -20.81 -44.95 12.86
CA HIS A 376 -20.38 -44.88 14.25
C HIS A 376 -20.16 -43.42 14.64
N TYR A 377 -19.41 -42.68 13.80
CA TYR A 377 -19.32 -41.24 13.90
C TYR A 377 -19.15 -40.61 12.52
N SER A 378 -19.62 -39.37 12.36
CA SER A 378 -19.50 -38.64 11.10
C SER A 378 -19.55 -37.14 11.34
N LEU A 379 -18.63 -36.42 10.70
CA LEU A 379 -18.62 -34.96 10.62
C LEU A 379 -19.05 -34.56 9.21
N TYR A 380 -20.13 -33.78 9.09
CA TYR A 380 -20.69 -33.42 7.80
C TYR A 380 -21.31 -32.01 7.80
N VAL A 381 -21.43 -31.46 6.61
CA VAL A 381 -22.09 -30.19 6.34
C VAL A 381 -23.45 -30.44 5.69
N HIS A 382 -24.45 -29.68 6.12
CA HIS A 382 -25.77 -29.71 5.51
C HIS A 382 -26.48 -28.36 5.66
N ASN A 383 -26.75 -27.67 4.54
CA ASN A 383 -27.50 -26.41 4.51
C ASN A 383 -26.94 -25.33 5.48
N CYS A 384 -25.66 -25.01 5.35
CA CYS A 384 -24.92 -24.07 6.22
C CYS A 384 -24.92 -24.46 7.71
N ARG A 385 -24.97 -25.77 7.98
CA ARG A 385 -24.83 -26.32 9.32
C ARG A 385 -23.70 -27.31 9.34
N LEU A 386 -22.88 -27.24 10.38
CA LEU A 386 -21.93 -28.28 10.72
C LEU A 386 -22.63 -29.23 11.68
N VAL A 387 -22.55 -30.53 11.42
CA VAL A 387 -23.18 -31.56 12.25
C VAL A 387 -22.16 -32.65 12.58
N MET A 388 -22.08 -32.98 13.87
CA MET A 388 -21.31 -34.11 14.37
C MET A 388 -22.26 -35.20 14.85
N LEU A 389 -22.21 -36.37 14.21
CA LEU A 389 -22.87 -37.59 14.64
C LEU A 389 -21.87 -38.45 15.43
N LEU A 390 -22.27 -38.92 16.61
CA LEU A 390 -21.49 -39.78 17.49
C LEU A 390 -22.42 -40.81 18.15
N ARG A 391 -22.46 -42.02 17.60
CA ARG A 391 -23.25 -43.13 18.16
C ARG A 391 -22.41 -43.94 19.12
N GLN A 392 -23.06 -44.44 20.17
CA GLN A 392 -22.40 -45.23 21.19
C GLN A 392 -22.29 -46.70 20.83
N ASP A 393 -21.16 -47.29 21.22
CA ASP A 393 -21.01 -48.73 21.34
C ASP A 393 -21.93 -49.28 22.45
N PRO A 394 -22.41 -50.52 22.31
CA PRO A 394 -23.34 -51.15 23.24
C PRO A 394 -22.70 -51.29 24.62
N THR A 395 -23.10 -50.42 25.56
CA THR A 395 -22.83 -50.54 26.98
C THR A 395 -24.15 -50.57 27.74
N GLU A 396 -24.18 -51.31 28.86
CA GLU A 396 -25.29 -52.08 29.47
C GLU A 396 -26.64 -51.37 29.76
N ALA A 397 -26.85 -50.10 29.39
CA ALA A 397 -28.12 -49.40 29.52
C ALA A 397 -28.67 -48.94 28.15
N GLU A 398 -29.77 -49.53 27.70
CA GLU A 398 -30.56 -49.13 26.53
C GLU A 398 -31.35 -47.82 26.81
N SER A 399 -30.63 -46.71 27.00
CA SER A 399 -31.23 -45.37 27.16
C SER A 399 -30.86 -44.46 25.99
N TYR A 400 -31.77 -43.57 25.61
CA TYR A 400 -31.47 -42.45 24.72
C TYR A 400 -30.29 -41.64 25.27
N LYS A 401 -29.34 -41.33 24.39
CA LYS A 401 -28.17 -40.52 24.73
C LYS A 401 -27.87 -39.53 23.62
N PRO A 402 -27.24 -38.39 23.94
CA PRO A 402 -26.81 -37.41 22.94
C PRO A 402 -25.99 -38.09 21.83
N ALA A 403 -26.42 -37.90 20.59
CA ALA A 403 -25.83 -38.57 19.43
C ALA A 403 -25.57 -37.62 18.26
N GLU A 404 -26.39 -36.59 18.04
CA GLU A 404 -26.15 -35.58 16.99
C GLU A 404 -26.07 -34.18 17.57
N PHE A 405 -25.01 -33.45 17.21
CA PHE A 405 -24.77 -32.08 17.63
C PHE A 405 -24.78 -31.16 16.41
N HIS A 406 -25.64 -30.14 16.43
CA HIS A 406 -25.87 -29.26 15.29
C HIS A 406 -25.44 -27.83 15.60
N TRP A 407 -24.64 -27.23 14.72
CA TRP A 407 -24.23 -25.82 14.77
C TRP A 407 -24.66 -25.10 13.49
N LYS A 408 -25.24 -23.91 13.64
CA LYS A 408 -25.54 -23.00 12.52
C LYS A 408 -24.41 -21.97 12.47
N LEU A 409 -23.62 -22.00 11.39
CA LEU A 409 -22.39 -21.24 11.27
C LEU A 409 -22.39 -20.52 9.91
N ASP A 410 -22.18 -19.22 9.92
CA ASP A 410 -22.06 -18.44 8.69
C ASP A 410 -20.75 -18.78 7.95
N GLN A 411 -19.70 -19.11 8.72
CA GLN A 411 -18.37 -19.59 8.30
C GLN A 411 -18.41 -20.83 7.39
N VAL A 412 -19.49 -21.60 7.44
CA VAL A 412 -19.64 -22.79 6.58
C VAL A 412 -20.06 -22.38 5.16
N CYS A 413 -20.56 -21.16 4.95
CA CYS A 413 -21.19 -20.75 3.69
C CYS A 413 -20.67 -19.43 3.10
N ASP A 414 -19.70 -18.76 3.74
CA ASP A 414 -19.03 -17.57 3.20
C ASP A 414 -17.97 -17.89 2.13
N LYS A 415 -17.60 -19.17 2.00
CA LYS A 415 -16.57 -19.68 1.07
C LYS A 415 -15.16 -19.22 1.43
N GLU A 416 -14.93 -18.84 2.68
CA GLU A 416 -13.62 -18.49 3.20
C GLU A 416 -12.99 -19.68 3.94
N TRP A 417 -11.72 -19.53 4.30
CA TRP A 417 -10.99 -20.54 5.07
C TRP A 417 -11.26 -20.36 6.55
N HIS A 418 -11.70 -21.43 7.21
CA HIS A 418 -11.90 -21.45 8.65
C HIS A 418 -11.27 -22.69 9.29
N HIS A 419 -10.77 -22.51 10.52
CA HIS A 419 -10.21 -23.58 11.32
C HIS A 419 -11.26 -24.14 12.29
N TYR A 420 -11.61 -25.41 12.10
CA TYR A 420 -12.58 -26.11 12.94
C TYR A 420 -11.87 -27.09 13.86
N VAL A 421 -12.12 -26.98 15.16
CA VAL A 421 -11.62 -27.92 16.17
C VAL A 421 -12.79 -28.44 17.01
N LEU A 422 -13.00 -29.75 17.00
CA LEU A 422 -14.01 -30.43 17.79
C LEU A 422 -13.32 -31.20 18.91
N ASN A 423 -13.50 -30.73 20.14
CA ASN A 423 -13.09 -31.46 21.34
C ASN A 423 -14.27 -32.32 21.82
N ILE A 424 -14.11 -33.64 21.75
CA ILE A 424 -15.17 -34.61 21.99
C ILE A 424 -14.88 -35.34 23.29
N GLU A 425 -15.65 -35.01 24.32
CA GLU A 425 -15.63 -35.65 25.64
C GLU A 425 -17.05 -36.14 25.93
N PHE A 426 -17.36 -37.35 25.45
CA PHE A 426 -18.71 -37.87 25.48
C PHE A 426 -19.33 -37.79 26.89
N PRO A 427 -20.57 -37.28 27.04
CA PRO A 427 -21.57 -36.93 26.01
C PRO A 427 -21.51 -35.48 25.48
N SER A 428 -20.44 -34.74 25.77
CA SER A 428 -20.29 -33.33 25.35
C SER A 428 -19.36 -33.17 24.16
N VAL A 429 -19.67 -32.20 23.30
CA VAL A 429 -18.83 -31.79 22.17
C VAL A 429 -18.67 -30.28 22.20
N ALA A 430 -17.43 -29.82 22.29
CA ALA A 430 -17.09 -28.41 22.21
C ALA A 430 -16.53 -28.11 20.81
N LEU A 431 -17.17 -27.17 20.09
CA LEU A 431 -16.71 -26.69 18.80
C LEU A 431 -15.97 -25.36 18.97
N PHE A 432 -14.80 -25.27 18.38
CA PHE A 432 -14.07 -24.03 18.17
C PHE A 432 -13.98 -23.73 16.68
N VAL A 433 -14.30 -22.50 16.29
CA VAL A 433 -14.12 -21.97 14.93
C VAL A 433 -13.28 -20.71 15.04
N ASP A 434 -12.10 -20.70 14.43
CA ASP A 434 -11.12 -19.60 14.48
C ASP A 434 -10.83 -19.12 15.91
N GLY A 435 -10.70 -20.08 16.84
CA GLY A 435 -10.45 -19.83 18.28
C GLY A 435 -11.66 -19.42 19.11
N ALA A 436 -12.79 -19.06 18.50
CA ALA A 436 -14.04 -18.76 19.18
C ALA A 436 -14.85 -20.04 19.46
N THR A 437 -15.50 -20.11 20.62
CA THR A 437 -16.27 -21.29 21.04
C THR A 437 -17.74 -21.15 20.60
N PHE A 438 -18.30 -22.23 20.04
CA PHE A 438 -19.68 -22.29 19.57
C PHE A 438 -20.45 -23.42 20.27
N GLU A 439 -21.56 -23.06 20.90
CA GLU A 439 -22.47 -24.01 21.52
C GLU A 439 -23.46 -24.60 20.49
N PRO A 440 -23.77 -25.91 20.56
CA PRO A 440 -24.73 -26.53 19.67
C PRO A 440 -26.14 -25.99 19.96
N PHE A 441 -26.89 -25.62 18.92
CA PHE A 441 -28.26 -25.13 19.09
C PHE A 441 -29.27 -26.26 19.24
N LEU A 442 -28.93 -27.45 18.74
CA LEU A 442 -29.75 -28.67 18.82
C LEU A 442 -28.84 -29.86 19.10
N VAL A 443 -29.22 -30.65 20.09
CA VAL A 443 -28.63 -31.94 20.40
C VAL A 443 -29.74 -32.99 20.31
N SER A 444 -29.60 -33.94 19.39
CA SER A 444 -30.57 -35.03 19.22
C SER A 444 -30.06 -36.30 19.88
N GLU A 445 -30.96 -37.06 20.49
CA GLU A 445 -30.64 -38.32 21.15
C GLU A 445 -30.95 -39.50 20.22
N ASP A 446 -30.10 -40.53 20.24
CA ASP A 446 -30.28 -41.77 19.47
C ASP A 446 -30.04 -42.98 20.38
N TYR A 447 -30.50 -44.16 19.95
CA TYR A 447 -30.19 -45.42 20.62
C TYR A 447 -28.73 -45.82 20.38
N PRO A 448 -28.04 -46.44 21.37
CA PRO A 448 -26.75 -47.07 21.15
C PRO A 448 -26.81 -48.11 20.03
N LEU A 449 -25.72 -48.27 19.29
CA LEU A 449 -25.62 -49.27 18.23
C LEU A 449 -25.70 -50.68 18.83
N HIS A 450 -26.41 -51.58 18.13
CA HIS A 450 -26.42 -52.99 18.49
C HIS A 450 -25.02 -53.62 18.32
N ALA A 451 -24.64 -54.48 19.26
CA ALA A 451 -23.37 -55.20 19.22
C ALA A 451 -23.23 -56.06 17.97
N THR A 452 -22.17 -55.81 17.22
CA THR A 452 -21.82 -56.54 15.99
C THR A 452 -20.33 -56.78 15.93
N LYS A 453 -19.92 -57.82 15.19
CA LYS A 453 -18.50 -58.15 14.95
C LYS A 453 -18.01 -57.67 13.58
N ILE A 454 -18.59 -56.59 13.06
CA ILE A 454 -18.26 -56.04 11.75
C ILE A 454 -17.16 -55.00 11.94
N ASP A 455 -16.12 -55.08 11.11
CA ASP A 455 -15.04 -54.10 11.10
C ASP A 455 -15.54 -52.76 10.56
N THR A 456 -15.01 -51.66 11.09
CA THR A 456 -15.34 -50.31 10.64
C THR A 456 -14.33 -49.79 9.63
N GLN A 457 -14.75 -48.87 8.77
CA GLN A 457 -13.94 -48.20 7.76
C GLN A 457 -14.01 -46.69 7.97
N LEU A 458 -12.84 -46.07 8.16
CA LEU A 458 -12.70 -44.62 8.19
C LEU A 458 -12.50 -44.07 6.77
N THR A 459 -13.24 -43.02 6.43
CA THR A 459 -13.24 -42.36 5.13
C THR A 459 -13.24 -40.84 5.28
N VAL A 460 -12.63 -40.15 4.32
CA VAL A 460 -12.56 -38.67 4.22
C VAL A 460 -13.14 -38.24 2.88
N GLY A 461 -13.95 -37.18 2.88
CA GLY A 461 -14.55 -36.59 1.69
C GLY A 461 -15.81 -37.31 1.15
N ALA A 462 -16.19 -38.44 1.76
CA ALA A 462 -17.47 -39.12 1.56
C ALA A 462 -17.73 -40.06 2.74
N CYS A 463 -18.88 -40.74 2.75
CA CYS A 463 -19.12 -41.87 3.64
C CYS A 463 -19.23 -43.18 2.86
N TRP A 464 -18.80 -44.28 3.47
CA TRP A 464 -18.95 -45.62 2.91
C TRP A 464 -20.41 -46.08 3.00
N GLN A 465 -20.94 -46.57 1.88
CA GLN A 465 -22.29 -47.12 1.80
C GLN A 465 -22.34 -48.29 0.80
N ASP A 466 -22.63 -49.48 1.28
CA ASP A 466 -22.78 -50.67 0.46
C ASP A 466 -24.16 -50.71 -0.22
N PHE A 467 -24.20 -50.73 -1.55
CA PHE A 467 -25.42 -50.92 -2.35
C PHE A 467 -25.69 -52.42 -2.52
N THR A 468 -26.50 -53.00 -1.64
CA THR A 468 -27.04 -54.36 -1.84
C THR A 468 -28.46 -54.28 -2.42
N GLY A 469 -28.57 -54.43 -3.75
CA GLY A 469 -29.83 -54.65 -4.52
C GLY A 469 -30.34 -53.41 -5.26
N HIS A 470 -30.70 -53.41 -6.55
CA HIS A 470 -30.97 -54.44 -7.54
C HIS A 470 -30.33 -54.02 -8.87
N GLU A 471 -29.68 -54.97 -9.58
CA GLU A 471 -29.39 -54.82 -11.00
C GLU A 471 -30.70 -54.60 -11.78
N ASN A 472 -30.94 -53.35 -12.19
CA ASN A 472 -31.56 -53.09 -13.48
C ASN A 472 -30.51 -52.34 -14.30
N GLU A 473 -29.77 -53.10 -15.11
CA GLU A 473 -28.88 -52.57 -16.14
C GLU A 473 -29.69 -51.65 -17.05
N THR A 474 -29.63 -50.33 -16.85
CA THR A 474 -29.99 -49.38 -17.92
C THR A 474 -29.43 -47.98 -17.80
N GLU A 475 -28.62 -47.65 -16.78
CA GLU A 475 -27.90 -46.38 -16.77
C GLU A 475 -26.41 -46.62 -16.53
N ALA A 476 -25.61 -46.33 -17.56
CA ALA A 476 -24.17 -46.33 -17.48
C ALA A 476 -23.73 -45.24 -16.49
N VAL A 477 -23.48 -45.65 -15.24
CA VAL A 477 -22.79 -44.82 -14.25
C VAL A 477 -21.36 -44.63 -14.77
N SER A 478 -21.00 -43.41 -15.11
CA SER A 478 -19.64 -43.02 -15.48
C SER A 478 -18.69 -43.39 -14.34
N GLN A 479 -17.69 -44.23 -14.63
CA GLN A 479 -16.63 -44.57 -13.69
C GLN A 479 -16.01 -43.30 -13.09
N PRO A 480 -15.85 -43.19 -11.76
CA PRO A 480 -15.10 -42.11 -11.15
C PRO A 480 -13.63 -42.24 -11.57
N SER A 481 -13.11 -41.21 -12.21
CA SER A 481 -11.68 -41.08 -12.48
C SER A 481 -10.95 -40.96 -11.14
N THR A 482 -10.17 -41.99 -10.81
CA THR A 482 -9.24 -42.11 -9.68
C THR A 482 -9.84 -42.01 -8.28
N GLY A 483 -10.03 -43.18 -7.63
CA GLY A 483 -10.17 -43.31 -6.16
C GLY A 483 -11.57 -43.58 -5.60
N GLY A 484 -12.64 -43.22 -6.31
CA GLY A 484 -14.01 -43.50 -5.87
C GLY A 484 -14.39 -44.97 -6.05
N SER A 485 -14.64 -45.72 -4.98
CA SER A 485 -15.29 -47.02 -5.08
C SER A 485 -16.80 -46.86 -5.30
N VAL A 486 -17.44 -47.81 -5.97
CA VAL A 486 -18.91 -47.88 -6.23
C VAL A 486 -19.78 -47.80 -4.95
N HIS A 487 -19.17 -47.90 -3.77
CA HIS A 487 -19.81 -47.96 -2.44
C HIS A 487 -19.61 -46.68 -1.59
N MET A 488 -19.68 -45.47 -2.18
CA MET A 488 -19.51 -44.20 -1.45
C MET A 488 -20.62 -43.20 -1.80
N THR A 489 -21.11 -42.46 -0.80
CA THR A 489 -22.13 -41.41 -0.95
C THR A 489 -21.80 -40.17 -0.11
N GLN A 490 -22.58 -39.10 -0.24
CA GLN A 490 -22.42 -37.85 0.54
C GLN A 490 -21.06 -37.19 0.31
N PHE A 491 -20.65 -37.07 -0.96
CA PHE A 491 -19.36 -36.51 -1.31
C PHE A 491 -19.26 -35.03 -0.93
N PHE A 492 -18.14 -34.66 -0.30
CA PHE A 492 -17.82 -33.30 0.08
C PHE A 492 -17.39 -32.45 -1.13
N ARG A 493 -17.77 -31.17 -1.13
CA ARG A 493 -17.37 -30.18 -2.13
C ARG A 493 -16.67 -29.01 -1.47
N GLY A 494 -15.38 -28.82 -1.77
CA GLY A 494 -14.59 -27.74 -1.20
C GLY A 494 -13.12 -28.13 -1.08
N SER A 495 -12.40 -27.40 -0.24
CA SER A 495 -10.98 -27.65 0.04
C SER A 495 -10.79 -27.98 1.52
N LEU A 496 -10.01 -29.01 1.81
CA LEU A 496 -9.61 -29.39 3.16
C LEU A 496 -8.09 -29.32 3.28
N ALA A 497 -7.61 -28.88 4.43
CA ALA A 497 -6.19 -28.92 4.76
C ALA A 497 -5.97 -29.42 6.19
N GLY A 498 -4.98 -30.31 6.34
CA GLY A 498 -4.52 -30.83 7.62
C GLY A 498 -5.61 -31.36 8.55
N LEU A 499 -6.45 -32.25 8.01
CA LEU A 499 -7.43 -33.00 8.78
C LEU A 499 -6.71 -33.98 9.70
N MET A 500 -6.89 -33.81 11.02
CA MET A 500 -6.19 -34.58 12.04
C MET A 500 -7.14 -35.13 13.11
N ILE A 501 -6.80 -36.30 13.65
CA ILE A 501 -7.47 -36.92 14.80
C ILE A 501 -6.44 -37.19 15.90
N ARG A 502 -6.77 -36.80 17.13
CA ARG A 502 -5.96 -37.09 18.32
C ARG A 502 -6.79 -37.87 19.33
N SER A 503 -6.39 -39.12 19.59
CA SER A 503 -7.06 -39.99 20.56
C SER A 503 -6.47 -39.82 21.97
N GLY A 504 -7.32 -39.92 23.00
CA GLY A 504 -6.93 -40.00 24.41
C GLY A 504 -6.73 -38.65 25.12
N LYS A 505 -6.66 -37.53 24.39
CA LYS A 505 -6.51 -36.18 24.97
C LYS A 505 -7.22 -35.13 24.14
N LEU A 506 -7.81 -34.16 24.84
CA LEU A 506 -8.41 -32.96 24.25
C LEU A 506 -7.34 -31.90 23.94
N GLU A 507 -7.62 -31.06 22.94
CA GLU A 507 -6.74 -29.95 22.59
C GLU A 507 -6.94 -28.75 23.52
N ASN A 508 -5.84 -28.14 23.93
CA ASN A 508 -5.87 -26.99 24.82
C ASN A 508 -6.22 -25.73 24.03
N LYS A 509 -7.04 -24.83 24.59
CA LYS A 509 -7.36 -23.53 23.99
C LYS A 509 -6.11 -22.76 23.58
N LYS A 510 -5.02 -22.79 24.36
CA LYS A 510 -3.75 -22.13 23.97
C LYS A 510 -3.14 -22.67 22.68
N VAL A 511 -3.27 -23.98 22.44
CA VAL A 511 -2.78 -24.62 21.21
C VAL A 511 -3.70 -24.25 20.04
N ILE A 512 -5.02 -24.30 20.24
CA ILE A 512 -6.01 -23.85 19.25
C ILE A 512 -5.73 -22.38 18.86
N ASP A 513 -5.50 -21.52 19.86
CA ASP A 513 -5.23 -20.11 19.66
C ASP A 513 -3.93 -19.90 18.85
N CYS A 514 -2.86 -20.63 19.17
CA CYS A 514 -1.61 -20.63 18.41
C CYS A 514 -1.79 -21.11 16.95
N LEU A 515 -2.61 -22.14 16.74
CA LEU A 515 -2.84 -22.74 15.43
C LEU A 515 -3.68 -21.90 14.49
N TYR A 516 -4.56 -21.03 14.99
CA TYR A 516 -5.36 -20.12 14.15
C TYR A 516 -4.74 -18.72 14.00
N THR A 517 -3.93 -18.25 14.97
CA THR A 517 -3.39 -16.88 14.96
C THR A 517 -2.51 -16.67 13.73
N CYS A 518 -2.75 -15.59 12.97
CA CYS A 518 -1.94 -15.20 11.81
C CYS A 518 -0.58 -14.64 12.25
N LYS A 519 0.46 -14.83 11.42
CA LYS A 519 1.77 -14.19 11.62
C LYS A 519 1.88 -12.83 10.94
N GLU A 520 0.96 -12.57 10.02
CA GLU A 520 0.72 -11.30 9.32
C GLU A 520 -0.60 -10.67 9.83
N GLY A 521 -0.61 -9.35 10.02
CA GLY A 521 -1.82 -8.63 10.39
C GLY A 521 -1.60 -7.15 10.65
N LEU A 522 -2.66 -6.49 11.12
CA LEU A 522 -2.62 -5.12 11.61
C LEU A 522 -2.30 -5.12 13.12
N ASP A 523 -1.36 -4.30 13.53
CA ASP A 523 -0.99 -4.06 14.93
C ASP A 523 -1.16 -2.58 15.29
N VAL A 524 -1.51 -2.31 16.54
CA VAL A 524 -1.76 -0.96 17.05
C VAL A 524 -1.04 -0.79 18.39
N GLN A 525 0.00 0.03 18.38
CA GLN A 525 0.79 0.34 19.58
C GLN A 525 0.38 1.70 20.13
N LEU A 526 -0.46 1.70 21.17
CA LEU A 526 -1.01 2.94 21.75
C LEU A 526 -0.36 3.30 23.09
N PRO A 527 -0.07 4.59 23.33
CA PRO A 527 0.12 5.12 24.68
C PRO A 527 -1.16 4.95 25.52
N GLU A 528 -1.03 4.61 26.81
CA GLU A 528 -2.15 4.29 27.72
C GLU A 528 -3.25 5.37 27.75
N ASP A 529 -2.89 6.65 27.60
CA ASP A 529 -3.82 7.78 27.66
C ASP A 529 -4.83 7.80 26.49
N VAL A 530 -4.40 7.41 25.28
CA VAL A 530 -5.22 7.44 24.04
C VAL A 530 -6.11 6.20 23.94
N ALA A 531 -5.66 5.07 24.47
CA ALA A 531 -6.40 3.80 24.47
C ALA A 531 -7.75 3.87 25.21
N SER A 532 -7.91 4.85 26.12
CA SER A 532 -9.15 5.04 26.88
C SER A 532 -10.24 5.84 26.13
N ALA A 533 -9.84 6.64 25.14
CA ALA A 533 -10.73 7.57 24.43
C ALA A 533 -11.31 7.01 23.12
N VAL A 534 -10.65 6.02 22.50
CA VAL A 534 -11.06 5.41 21.23
C VAL A 534 -11.23 3.92 21.42
N LYS A 535 -12.38 3.38 21.00
CA LYS A 535 -12.64 1.95 21.07
C LYS A 535 -12.04 1.25 19.85
N VAL A 536 -11.03 0.42 20.10
CA VAL A 536 -10.32 -0.37 19.07
C VAL A 536 -10.82 -1.81 19.11
N ARG A 537 -11.24 -2.37 17.97
CA ARG A 537 -11.65 -3.78 17.84
C ARG A 537 -10.94 -4.44 16.67
N PHE A 538 -10.34 -5.60 16.91
CA PHE A 538 -9.73 -6.44 15.89
C PHE A 538 -10.64 -7.60 15.50
N ASN A 539 -10.58 -8.00 14.23
CA ASN A 539 -11.05 -9.31 13.79
C ASN A 539 -10.12 -10.41 14.39
N PRO A 540 -10.62 -11.60 14.77
CA PRO A 540 -9.81 -12.77 15.14
C PRO A 540 -8.52 -13.00 14.34
N ASN A 541 -8.54 -12.83 13.02
CA ASN A 541 -7.37 -13.04 12.15
C ASN A 541 -6.43 -11.81 12.06
N GLN A 542 -6.71 -10.73 12.79
CA GLN A 542 -6.00 -9.44 12.76
C GLN A 542 -5.90 -8.78 11.38
N SER A 543 -6.72 -9.18 10.39
CA SER A 543 -6.72 -8.55 9.06
C SER A 543 -7.59 -7.30 8.98
N SER A 544 -8.50 -7.10 9.94
CA SER A 544 -9.38 -5.93 10.00
C SER A 544 -9.40 -5.30 11.38
N LEU A 545 -9.38 -3.98 11.40
CA LEU A 545 -9.37 -3.13 12.59
C LEU A 545 -10.49 -2.10 12.48
N THR A 546 -11.35 -2.01 13.49
CA THR A 546 -12.38 -0.97 13.59
C THR A 546 -12.09 -0.04 14.77
N LEU A 547 -12.07 1.25 14.47
CA LEU A 547 -11.92 2.36 15.40
C LEU A 547 -13.25 3.09 15.55
N GLU A 548 -13.65 3.39 16.78
CA GLU A 548 -14.86 4.14 17.10
C GLU A 548 -14.53 5.21 18.15
N GLY A 549 -14.75 6.49 17.83
CA GLY A 549 -14.43 7.61 18.72
C GLY A 549 -15.23 8.87 18.42
N ASP A 550 -15.39 9.71 19.44
CA ASP A 550 -16.15 10.97 19.36
C ASP A 550 -15.26 12.18 19.01
N ASP A 551 -13.95 12.07 19.25
CA ASP A 551 -12.96 13.11 19.00
C ASP A 551 -12.04 12.74 17.82
N ILE A 552 -12.07 13.59 16.79
CA ILE A 552 -11.31 13.41 15.55
C ILE A 552 -9.80 13.34 15.83
N GLU A 553 -9.29 14.21 16.70
CA GLU A 553 -7.85 14.28 16.98
C GLU A 553 -7.34 13.00 17.64
N ASN A 554 -8.17 12.36 18.47
CA ASN A 554 -7.80 11.10 19.11
C ASN A 554 -7.86 9.93 18.12
N VAL A 555 -8.86 9.91 17.22
CA VAL A 555 -8.94 8.90 16.15
C VAL A 555 -7.75 9.04 15.20
N GLU A 556 -7.36 10.26 14.82
CA GLU A 556 -6.18 10.52 14.00
C GLU A 556 -4.88 10.03 14.67
N LYS A 557 -4.70 10.29 15.96
CA LYS A 557 -3.55 9.76 16.71
C LYS A 557 -3.50 8.24 16.70
N VAL A 558 -4.64 7.55 16.85
CA VAL A 558 -4.69 6.09 16.77
C VAL A 558 -4.35 5.63 15.35
N MET A 559 -4.91 6.27 14.32
CA MET A 559 -4.62 5.96 12.92
C MET A 559 -3.13 6.06 12.61
N GLN A 560 -2.43 7.05 13.16
CA GLN A 560 -0.98 7.25 12.98
C GLN A 560 -0.11 6.13 13.58
N HIS A 561 -0.65 5.36 14.54
CA HIS A 561 0.04 4.25 15.19
C HIS A 561 -0.39 2.87 14.67
N ILE A 562 -1.24 2.83 13.64
CA ILE A 562 -1.56 1.57 12.94
C ILE A 562 -0.32 1.15 12.15
N SER A 563 0.09 -0.09 12.38
CA SER A 563 1.22 -0.71 11.71
C SER A 563 0.82 -2.03 11.06
N TYR A 564 1.49 -2.35 9.96
CA TYR A 564 1.50 -3.67 9.39
C TYR A 564 2.59 -4.49 10.10
N LEU A 565 2.22 -5.68 10.56
CA LEU A 565 3.12 -6.60 11.23
C LEU A 565 3.21 -7.86 10.38
N ASN A 566 4.43 -8.30 10.10
CA ASN A 566 4.68 -9.67 9.67
C ASN A 566 5.84 -10.24 10.50
N SER A 567 5.56 -11.32 11.22
CA SER A 567 6.51 -11.96 12.14
C SER A 567 7.20 -13.19 11.52
N ARG A 568 6.90 -13.53 10.26
CA ARG A 568 7.59 -14.61 9.55
C ARG A 568 9.01 -14.19 9.20
N GLN A 569 9.92 -15.16 9.28
CA GLN A 569 11.30 -14.97 8.81
C GLN A 569 11.36 -14.84 7.28
N PHE A 570 10.51 -15.60 6.57
CA PHE A 570 10.39 -15.58 5.12
C PHE A 570 8.92 -15.33 4.74
N PRO A 571 8.45 -14.07 4.79
CA PRO A 571 7.07 -13.72 4.47
C PRO A 571 6.77 -13.96 2.99
N THR A 572 5.51 -14.23 2.68
CA THR A 572 5.06 -14.46 1.30
C THR A 572 5.08 -13.14 0.52
N PRO A 573 5.87 -13.01 -0.56
CA PRO A 573 5.96 -11.75 -1.30
C PRO A 573 4.67 -11.39 -2.03
N GLY A 574 4.49 -10.11 -2.33
CA GLY A 574 3.39 -9.61 -3.16
C GLY A 574 2.57 -8.51 -2.52
N ILE A 575 1.45 -8.20 -3.17
CA ILE A 575 0.60 -7.05 -2.83
C ILE A 575 -0.42 -7.48 -1.76
N ARG A 576 -0.69 -6.59 -0.79
CA ARG A 576 -1.80 -6.66 0.17
C ARG A 576 -2.63 -5.40 0.01
N HIS A 577 -3.85 -5.51 -0.47
CA HIS A 577 -4.70 -4.33 -0.61
C HIS A 577 -5.13 -3.83 0.76
N LEU A 578 -5.08 -2.51 0.95
CA LEU A 578 -5.55 -1.81 2.13
C LEU A 578 -6.78 -0.99 1.74
N ARG A 579 -7.87 -1.16 2.48
CA ARG A 579 -9.07 -0.34 2.36
C ARG A 579 -9.39 0.31 3.69
N ILE A 580 -9.61 1.62 3.67
CA ILE A 580 -10.10 2.40 4.81
C ILE A 580 -11.52 2.84 4.48
N SER A 581 -12.48 2.27 5.17
CA SER A 581 -13.91 2.60 5.08
C SER A 581 -14.28 3.47 6.27
N THR A 582 -14.92 4.62 6.05
CA THR A 582 -15.22 5.57 7.14
C THR A 582 -16.68 5.96 7.14
N THR A 583 -17.32 5.81 8.29
CA THR A 583 -18.68 6.29 8.53
C THR A 583 -18.63 7.39 9.59
N VAL A 584 -19.27 8.51 9.29
CA VAL A 584 -19.34 9.65 10.20
C VAL A 584 -20.78 9.88 10.61
N LYS A 585 -21.01 10.29 11.85
CA LYS A 585 -22.31 10.79 12.31
C LYS A 585 -22.22 12.29 12.49
N CYS A 586 -23.28 12.98 12.06
CA CYS A 586 -23.39 14.43 12.12
C CYS A 586 -24.60 14.82 12.97
N PHE A 587 -24.70 16.09 13.39
CA PHE A 587 -25.84 16.58 14.16
C PHE A 587 -27.18 16.52 13.40
N ASN A 588 -27.13 16.52 12.06
CA ASN A 588 -28.30 16.43 11.19
C ASN A 588 -28.03 15.42 10.06
N GLU A 589 -28.90 14.41 9.90
CA GLU A 589 -28.67 13.30 8.95
C GLU A 589 -28.70 13.78 7.49
N ASP A 590 -29.52 14.79 7.16
CA ASP A 590 -29.65 15.33 5.80
C ASP A 590 -28.45 16.16 5.32
N SER A 591 -27.57 16.60 6.23
CA SER A 591 -26.37 17.40 5.92
C SER A 591 -25.07 16.66 6.20
N CYS A 592 -25.12 15.33 6.36
CA CYS A 592 -23.94 14.57 6.75
C CYS A 592 -23.05 14.25 5.55
N ILE A 593 -21.74 14.44 5.73
CA ILE A 593 -20.75 14.17 4.68
C ILE A 593 -20.66 12.67 4.41
N THR A 594 -20.55 12.30 3.14
CA THR A 594 -20.21 10.93 2.75
C THR A 594 -18.71 10.86 2.51
N MET A 595 -18.02 10.04 3.30
CA MET A 595 -16.59 9.79 3.14
C MET A 595 -16.39 8.67 2.11
N PRO A 596 -15.63 8.90 1.02
CA PRO A 596 -15.26 7.85 0.09
C PRO A 596 -14.21 6.92 0.71
N ASP A 597 -14.24 5.66 0.32
CA ASP A 597 -13.24 4.69 0.74
C ASP A 597 -11.86 5.09 0.23
N SER A 598 -10.86 4.96 1.09
CA SER A 598 -9.47 5.25 0.76
C SER A 598 -8.72 3.94 0.56
N GLU A 599 -8.12 3.77 -0.61
CA GLU A 599 -7.45 2.54 -1.02
C GLU A 599 -5.93 2.74 -1.15
N GLY A 600 -5.18 1.74 -0.71
CA GLY A 600 -3.73 1.64 -0.83
C GLY A 600 -3.31 0.18 -0.88
N TYR A 601 -2.01 -0.09 -0.80
CA TYR A 601 -1.50 -1.44 -0.66
C TYR A 601 -0.12 -1.48 0.00
N VAL A 602 0.13 -2.59 0.70
CA VAL A 602 1.46 -2.98 1.16
C VAL A 602 2.07 -3.91 0.12
N MET A 603 3.27 -3.62 -0.35
CA MET A 603 4.06 -4.47 -1.21
C MET A 603 5.12 -5.16 -0.34
N VAL A 604 4.88 -6.42 -0.03
CA VAL A 604 5.85 -7.27 0.66
C VAL A 604 6.93 -7.65 -0.35
N LEU A 605 8.15 -7.16 -0.11
CA LEU A 605 9.30 -7.44 -0.96
C LEU A 605 9.71 -8.92 -0.84
N GLN A 606 10.40 -9.43 -1.85
CA GLN A 606 10.88 -10.80 -1.83
C GLN A 606 11.94 -10.97 -0.73
N PRO A 607 11.74 -11.90 0.24
CA PRO A 607 12.78 -12.18 1.22
C PRO A 607 13.96 -12.88 0.54
N GLU A 608 15.15 -12.67 1.09
CA GLU A 608 16.33 -13.42 0.70
C GLU A 608 16.15 -14.89 1.13
N GLU A 609 16.14 -15.80 0.16
CA GLU A 609 15.82 -17.21 0.40
C GLU A 609 16.99 -17.96 1.06
N PRO A 610 16.72 -18.83 2.05
CA PRO A 610 17.74 -19.60 2.72
C PRO A 610 18.24 -20.74 1.83
N LYS A 611 19.56 -20.89 1.76
CA LYS A 611 20.20 -22.03 1.11
C LYS A 611 20.67 -23.04 2.15
N ILE A 612 20.05 -24.21 2.20
CA ILE A 612 20.47 -25.31 3.09
C ILE A 612 21.59 -26.09 2.41
N SER A 613 22.72 -26.22 3.09
CA SER A 613 23.93 -26.90 2.60
C SER A 613 24.32 -28.04 3.53
N LEU A 614 24.35 -29.25 2.97
CA LEU A 614 24.87 -30.47 3.58
C LEU A 614 26.30 -30.71 3.11
N SER A 615 27.22 -30.84 4.05
CA SER A 615 28.65 -31.11 3.78
C SER A 615 29.21 -32.15 4.73
N GLY A 616 30.28 -32.85 4.34
CA GLY A 616 30.89 -33.90 5.15
C GLY A 616 31.74 -34.83 4.27
N ILE A 617 32.15 -35.97 4.82
CA ILE A 617 32.85 -37.01 4.06
C ILE A 617 31.85 -37.70 3.11
N ASP A 618 32.11 -37.62 1.82
CA ASP A 618 31.25 -38.16 0.74
C ASP A 618 31.71 -39.53 0.20
N HIS A 619 32.89 -40.02 0.62
CA HIS A 619 33.36 -41.36 0.29
C HIS A 619 34.26 -41.92 1.40
N PHE A 620 34.06 -43.19 1.76
CA PHE A 620 34.97 -43.88 2.68
C PHE A 620 34.95 -45.39 2.44
N ALA A 621 35.96 -46.09 2.98
CA ALA A 621 36.09 -47.53 2.91
C ALA A 621 36.20 -48.17 4.29
N ARG A 622 35.61 -49.36 4.47
CA ARG A 622 35.68 -50.17 5.70
C ARG A 622 35.87 -51.64 5.36
N GLY A 623 36.34 -52.43 6.32
CA GLY A 623 36.52 -53.87 6.11
C GLY A 623 35.17 -54.57 6.03
N ALA A 624 35.08 -55.65 5.25
CA ALA A 624 33.91 -56.54 5.19
C ALA A 624 33.34 -56.88 6.60
N SER A 625 34.23 -57.18 7.56
CA SER A 625 33.88 -57.49 8.95
C SER A 625 33.15 -56.37 9.71
N ASP A 626 33.35 -55.12 9.33
CA ASP A 626 32.74 -53.96 10.01
C ASP A 626 31.25 -53.85 9.66
N PHE A 627 30.89 -54.18 8.40
CA PHE A 627 29.50 -54.18 7.92
C PHE A 627 28.69 -55.35 8.47
N GLU A 628 29.34 -56.51 8.65
CA GLU A 628 28.76 -57.73 9.21
C GLU A 628 28.67 -57.69 10.74
N SER A 629 29.32 -56.70 11.37
CA SER A 629 29.29 -56.52 12.82
C SER A 629 27.90 -56.16 13.32
N SER A 630 27.61 -56.45 14.58
CA SER A 630 26.35 -56.05 15.22
C SER A 630 26.17 -54.53 15.26
N GLU A 631 27.28 -53.78 15.22
CA GLU A 631 27.26 -52.33 15.25
C GLU A 631 27.06 -51.71 13.86
N GLY A 632 27.47 -52.38 12.77
CA GLY A 632 27.42 -51.80 11.42
C GLY A 632 28.35 -50.60 11.23
N VAL A 633 28.19 -49.92 10.09
CA VAL A 633 29.04 -48.78 9.71
C VAL A 633 28.22 -47.50 9.69
N THR A 634 28.69 -46.47 10.39
CA THR A 634 28.07 -45.13 10.38
C THR A 634 28.16 -44.50 9.00
N LEU A 635 27.03 -44.05 8.45
CA LEU A 635 26.97 -43.46 7.11
C LEU A 635 27.46 -42.01 7.07
N PHE A 636 27.15 -41.22 8.10
CA PHE A 636 27.34 -39.77 8.09
C PHE A 636 28.17 -39.27 9.28
N PRO A 637 29.41 -39.73 9.52
CA PRO A 637 30.14 -39.45 10.76
C PRO A 637 30.54 -37.97 10.95
N GLU A 638 30.72 -37.22 9.86
CA GLU A 638 31.18 -35.81 9.87
C GLU A 638 30.23 -34.89 9.08
N LEU A 639 28.95 -35.27 8.99
CA LEU A 639 27.92 -34.43 8.39
C LEU A 639 27.80 -33.09 9.15
N ARG A 640 27.75 -32.01 8.39
CA ARG A 640 27.48 -30.64 8.83
C ARG A 640 26.30 -30.10 8.05
N ILE A 641 25.33 -29.55 8.76
CA ILE A 641 24.18 -28.88 8.17
C ILE A 641 24.27 -27.39 8.47
N VAL A 642 24.38 -26.57 7.43
CA VAL A 642 24.46 -25.11 7.54
C VAL A 642 23.40 -24.50 6.63
N SER A 643 22.74 -23.44 7.07
CA SER A 643 21.92 -22.61 6.19
C SER A 643 22.45 -21.19 6.13
N THR A 644 22.53 -20.66 4.90
CA THR A 644 23.06 -19.32 4.65
C THR A 644 22.05 -18.47 3.87
N ILE A 645 22.02 -17.18 4.17
CA ILE A 645 21.35 -16.16 3.34
C ILE A 645 22.45 -15.29 2.70
N THR A 646 22.26 -14.91 1.44
CA THR A 646 23.15 -13.97 0.74
C THR A 646 22.62 -12.56 0.88
N ARG A 647 23.37 -11.69 1.57
CA ARG A 647 23.10 -10.25 1.62
C ARG A 647 23.98 -9.50 0.65
N GLU A 648 23.36 -8.66 -0.16
CA GLU A 648 24.07 -7.64 -0.93
C GLU A 648 24.37 -6.47 0.01
N VAL A 649 25.65 -6.29 0.37
CA VAL A 649 26.07 -5.11 1.12
C VAL A 649 26.35 -4.00 0.12
N GLU A 650 25.58 -2.91 0.18
CA GLU A 650 25.95 -1.68 -0.51
C GLU A 650 27.32 -1.22 0.01
N ALA A 651 28.31 -1.18 -0.87
CA ALA A 651 29.63 -0.69 -0.51
C ALA A 651 29.50 0.78 -0.11
N GLU A 652 29.73 1.10 1.16
CA GLU A 652 29.94 2.48 1.59
C GLU A 652 31.07 3.06 0.74
N ALA A 653 30.74 4.05 -0.08
CA ALA A 653 31.67 4.71 -0.98
C ALA A 653 32.64 5.58 -0.16
N GLU A 654 33.61 4.95 0.49
CA GLU A 654 34.80 5.62 1.02
C GLU A 654 36.03 5.14 0.25
N GLY A 655 36.50 5.98 -0.68
CA GLY A 655 37.84 5.93 -1.25
C GLY A 655 37.90 5.57 -2.73
N GLU A 656 38.17 6.56 -3.58
CA GLU A 656 38.76 6.36 -4.90
C GLU A 656 40.10 5.62 -4.74
N ASP A 657 40.20 4.42 -5.34
CA ASP A 657 41.37 3.85 -6.05
C ASP A 657 41.48 2.31 -5.88
N ASP A 658 40.63 1.52 -6.55
CA ASP A 658 41.02 0.23 -7.17
C ASP A 658 39.87 -0.33 -8.06
N PRO A 659 40.07 -0.69 -9.34
CA PRO A 659 39.04 -1.32 -10.15
C PRO A 659 39.10 -2.85 -9.98
N THR A 660 38.69 -3.33 -8.80
CA THR A 660 38.17 -4.70 -8.65
C THR A 660 36.87 -4.61 -7.86
N VAL A 661 35.76 -4.40 -8.57
CA VAL A 661 34.42 -4.59 -8.02
C VAL A 661 34.25 -6.11 -7.84
N GLN A 662 34.74 -6.64 -6.73
CA GLN A 662 34.16 -7.84 -6.15
C GLN A 662 32.89 -7.39 -5.45
N GLU A 663 31.73 -7.83 -5.95
CA GLU A 663 30.51 -7.83 -5.17
C GLU A 663 30.82 -8.52 -3.84
N ASN A 664 30.90 -7.75 -2.75
CA ASN A 664 31.07 -8.31 -1.41
C ASN A 664 29.72 -8.89 -0.98
N VAL A 665 29.33 -10.02 -1.58
CA VAL A 665 28.20 -10.82 -1.11
C VAL A 665 28.61 -11.44 0.21
N VAL A 666 28.03 -10.97 1.30
CA VAL A 666 28.27 -11.52 2.63
C VAL A 666 27.22 -12.60 2.86
N SER A 667 27.66 -13.86 2.99
CA SER A 667 26.78 -14.96 3.39
C SER A 667 26.71 -15.02 4.91
N GLU A 668 25.53 -14.77 5.48
CA GLU A 668 25.27 -14.92 6.91
C GLU A 668 24.70 -16.30 7.20
N GLU A 669 25.25 -17.01 8.20
CA GLU A 669 24.66 -18.25 8.70
C GLU A 669 23.42 -17.95 9.53
N ILE A 670 22.32 -18.63 9.22
CA ILE A 670 21.04 -18.49 9.91
C ILE A 670 20.65 -19.79 10.60
N MET A 671 20.01 -19.67 11.75
CA MET A 671 19.49 -20.80 12.52
C MET A 671 17.99 -20.91 12.29
N HIS A 672 17.55 -22.03 11.73
CA HIS A 672 16.13 -22.38 11.59
C HIS A 672 15.90 -23.88 11.76
N ASN A 673 14.65 -24.32 11.58
CA ASN A 673 14.23 -25.68 11.87
C ASN A 673 14.02 -26.48 10.58
N LEU A 674 14.55 -27.69 10.55
CA LEU A 674 14.24 -28.67 9.51
C LEU A 674 12.98 -29.42 9.89
N ASP A 675 12.27 -29.95 8.90
CA ASP A 675 11.05 -30.73 9.10
C ASP A 675 11.12 -32.15 8.55
N ASN A 676 12.00 -32.39 7.58
CA ASN A 676 12.18 -33.69 6.97
C ASN A 676 13.63 -33.88 6.50
N CYS A 677 14.19 -35.06 6.74
CA CYS A 677 15.44 -35.53 6.15
C CYS A 677 15.25 -36.95 5.64
N GLU A 678 15.52 -37.13 4.36
CA GLU A 678 15.36 -38.40 3.66
C GLU A 678 16.73 -38.93 3.20
N VAL A 679 17.03 -40.17 3.59
CA VAL A 679 18.15 -40.96 3.10
C VAL A 679 17.61 -41.95 2.10
N THR A 680 17.92 -41.75 0.82
CA THR A 680 17.54 -42.64 -0.28
C THR A 680 18.72 -43.51 -0.70
N VAL A 681 18.43 -44.74 -1.08
CA VAL A 681 19.42 -45.66 -1.66
C VAL A 681 19.58 -45.31 -3.13
N VAL A 682 20.83 -45.23 -3.61
CA VAL A 682 21.13 -44.91 -5.01
C VAL A 682 21.50 -46.20 -5.75
N GLY A 683 20.65 -46.61 -6.69
CA GLY A 683 20.80 -47.86 -7.44
C GLY A 683 19.66 -48.82 -7.13
N ASP A 684 19.99 -50.09 -6.93
CA ASP A 684 19.02 -51.12 -6.53
C ASP A 684 18.58 -50.92 -5.07
N ASP A 685 17.31 -51.22 -4.76
CA ASP A 685 16.77 -51.18 -3.39
C ASP A 685 17.58 -52.07 -2.43
N LEU A 686 17.48 -51.80 -1.13
CA LEU A 686 18.07 -52.65 -0.10
C LEU A 686 17.42 -54.03 -0.16
N ASP A 687 18.25 -55.06 -0.22
CA ASP A 687 17.81 -56.43 -0.03
C ASP A 687 17.55 -56.66 1.46
N GLY A 688 16.30 -56.66 1.89
CA GLY A 688 15.93 -56.81 3.30
C GLY A 688 16.38 -58.11 3.97
N GLU A 689 16.86 -59.11 3.22
CA GLU A 689 17.50 -60.31 3.79
C GLU A 689 18.99 -60.10 4.12
N HIS A 690 19.66 -59.18 3.43
CA HIS A 690 21.11 -59.01 3.47
C HIS A 690 21.56 -57.63 3.92
N GLU A 691 20.73 -56.60 3.81
CA GLU A 691 21.06 -55.19 4.02
C GLU A 691 20.00 -54.47 4.86
N SER A 692 20.44 -53.57 5.74
CA SER A 692 19.53 -52.70 6.49
C SER A 692 20.14 -51.34 6.82
N LEU A 693 19.26 -50.35 6.96
CA LEU A 693 19.56 -49.08 7.60
C LEU A 693 18.94 -49.07 9.00
N ASP A 694 19.80 -48.93 10.00
CA ASP A 694 19.41 -49.01 11.40
C ASP A 694 19.64 -47.69 12.13
N LEU A 695 18.68 -47.35 12.98
CA LEU A 695 18.72 -46.20 13.86
C LEU A 695 17.91 -46.51 15.13
N ASP A 696 18.45 -46.14 16.29
CA ASP A 696 17.82 -46.41 17.59
C ASP A 696 16.57 -45.52 17.79
N LEU A 697 15.40 -46.13 17.65
CA LEU A 697 14.09 -45.48 17.80
C LEU A 697 13.93 -44.73 19.13
N THR A 698 14.57 -45.18 20.20
CA THR A 698 14.44 -44.54 21.52
C THR A 698 15.05 -43.14 21.53
N GLN A 699 16.17 -42.95 20.82
CA GLN A 699 16.87 -41.66 20.74
C GLN A 699 16.13 -40.67 19.84
N ILE A 700 15.43 -41.17 18.81
CA ILE A 700 14.60 -40.35 17.91
C ILE A 700 13.37 -39.84 18.68
N GLN A 701 12.66 -40.74 19.37
CA GLN A 701 11.45 -40.40 20.13
C GLN A 701 11.74 -39.45 21.30
N GLN A 702 12.88 -39.61 21.98
CA GLN A 702 13.31 -38.66 23.03
C GLN A 702 13.50 -37.23 22.52
N ARG A 703 13.83 -37.07 21.22
CA ARG A 703 13.99 -35.78 20.56
C ARG A 703 12.71 -35.32 19.85
N GLY A 704 11.61 -36.07 19.99
CA GLY A 704 10.31 -35.77 19.39
C GLY A 704 10.31 -35.82 17.86
N LEU A 705 11.22 -36.61 17.27
CA LEU A 705 11.23 -36.90 15.83
C LEU A 705 10.54 -38.25 15.60
N GLU A 706 10.15 -38.49 14.36
CA GLU A 706 9.62 -39.77 13.90
C GLU A 706 10.45 -40.31 12.75
N MET A 707 10.50 -41.63 12.62
CA MET A 707 11.28 -42.30 11.58
C MET A 707 10.43 -43.38 10.94
N SER A 708 10.50 -43.46 9.62
CA SER A 708 10.03 -44.59 8.85
C SER A 708 11.16 -45.15 7.98
N SER A 709 11.26 -46.47 7.91
CA SER A 709 12.25 -47.17 7.09
C SER A 709 11.57 -48.07 6.07
N SER A 710 12.19 -48.19 4.90
CA SER A 710 11.76 -49.04 3.80
C SER A 710 12.99 -49.58 3.06
N ASN A 711 12.79 -50.47 2.09
CA ASN A 711 13.89 -50.97 1.26
C ASN A 711 14.49 -49.89 0.35
N VAL A 712 13.75 -48.80 0.11
CA VAL A 712 14.20 -47.68 -0.75
C VAL A 712 15.02 -46.65 0.04
N GLY A 713 14.93 -46.68 1.38
CA GLY A 713 15.58 -45.70 2.23
C GLY A 713 14.92 -45.48 3.59
N MET A 714 15.32 -44.40 4.25
CA MET A 714 14.87 -43.97 5.58
C MET A 714 14.43 -42.51 5.55
N ILE A 715 13.28 -42.22 6.14
CA ILE A 715 12.70 -40.87 6.23
C ILE A 715 12.57 -40.49 7.71
N ILE A 716 13.13 -39.34 8.09
CA ILE A 716 13.03 -38.77 9.43
C ILE A 716 12.22 -37.47 9.35
N THR A 717 11.09 -37.43 10.06
CA THR A 717 10.12 -36.33 10.02
C THR A 717 9.92 -35.68 11.38
N GLY A 718 9.65 -34.38 11.38
CA GLY A 718 9.20 -33.60 12.53
C GLY A 718 10.04 -32.35 12.75
N VAL A 719 9.38 -31.20 12.97
CA VAL A 719 10.10 -29.94 13.13
C VAL A 719 11.07 -29.95 14.32
N ASN A 720 12.34 -29.64 14.05
CA ASN A 720 13.42 -29.54 15.03
C ASN A 720 14.63 -28.74 14.50
N THR A 721 15.54 -28.35 15.38
CA THR A 721 16.75 -27.62 15.01
C THR A 721 17.70 -28.46 14.16
N MET A 722 18.45 -27.82 13.25
CA MET A 722 19.47 -28.49 12.43
C MET A 722 20.47 -29.31 13.26
N ALA A 723 20.91 -28.78 14.40
CA ALA A 723 21.85 -29.47 15.29
C ALA A 723 21.28 -30.78 15.85
N ASN A 724 19.97 -30.84 16.11
CA ASN A 724 19.32 -32.08 16.53
C ASN A 724 19.23 -33.08 15.38
N TYR A 725 18.97 -32.62 14.16
CA TYR A 725 19.02 -33.47 12.97
C TYR A 725 20.43 -34.00 12.68
N GLU A 726 21.46 -33.16 12.76
CA GLU A 726 22.87 -33.56 12.62
C GLU A 726 23.23 -34.69 13.59
N GLN A 727 22.87 -34.55 14.87
CA GLN A 727 23.10 -35.57 15.89
C GLN A 727 22.37 -36.89 15.60
N VAL A 728 21.16 -36.86 15.04
CA VAL A 728 20.40 -38.07 14.70
C VAL A 728 20.96 -38.73 13.44
N LEU A 729 21.32 -37.95 12.42
CA LEU A 729 21.87 -38.44 11.16
C LEU A 729 23.25 -39.09 11.37
N HIS A 730 24.06 -38.60 12.31
CA HIS A 730 25.31 -39.24 12.74
C HIS A 730 25.12 -40.66 13.31
N LEU A 731 23.91 -41.01 13.75
CA LEU A 731 23.63 -42.31 14.35
C LEU A 731 23.12 -43.34 13.34
N ILE A 732 22.89 -42.96 12.08
CA ILE A 732 22.43 -43.89 11.04
C ILE A 732 23.56 -44.86 10.70
N ARG A 733 23.25 -46.15 10.78
CA ARG A 733 24.20 -47.23 10.50
C ARG A 733 23.70 -48.08 9.35
N TYR A 734 24.60 -48.40 8.44
CA TYR A 734 24.37 -49.37 7.38
C TYR A 734 24.99 -50.72 7.77
N ARG A 735 24.19 -51.77 7.65
CA ARG A 735 24.61 -53.15 7.89
C ARG A 735 24.43 -53.98 6.63
N ASN A 736 25.37 -54.89 6.41
CA ASN A 736 25.27 -55.91 5.39
C ASN A 736 25.83 -57.24 5.95
N TRP A 737 25.02 -58.31 5.97
CA TRP A 737 25.40 -59.62 6.51
C TRP A 737 26.07 -60.56 5.49
N HIS A 738 26.17 -60.14 4.23
CA HIS A 738 26.78 -60.90 3.15
C HIS A 738 27.58 -59.99 2.20
N THR A 739 28.75 -59.56 2.65
CA THR A 739 29.54 -58.55 1.93
C THR A 739 30.29 -59.10 0.72
N GLU A 740 30.41 -60.42 0.54
CA GLU A 740 31.28 -61.08 -0.46
C GLU A 740 31.11 -60.59 -1.91
N ALA A 741 29.90 -60.12 -2.27
CA ALA A 741 29.58 -59.61 -3.61
C ALA A 741 29.45 -58.07 -3.68
N LEU A 742 29.51 -57.38 -2.53
CA LEU A 742 29.36 -55.92 -2.47
C LEU A 742 30.73 -55.25 -2.56
N PHE A 743 30.90 -54.37 -3.55
CA PHE A 743 32.10 -53.54 -3.70
C PHE A 743 31.88 -52.12 -3.20
N ASP A 744 30.76 -51.51 -3.60
CA ASP A 744 30.36 -50.18 -3.23
C ASP A 744 28.84 -50.10 -3.00
N ARG A 745 28.41 -49.22 -2.09
CA ARG A 745 27.00 -48.86 -1.88
C ARG A 745 26.85 -47.36 -1.75
N LYS A 746 25.83 -46.78 -2.38
CA LYS A 746 25.63 -45.33 -2.45
C LYS A 746 24.33 -44.90 -1.81
N PHE A 747 24.39 -43.85 -1.02
CA PHE A 747 23.25 -43.25 -0.34
C PHE A 747 23.18 -41.76 -0.68
N LYS A 748 21.97 -41.21 -0.73
CA LYS A 748 21.74 -39.77 -0.95
C LYS A 748 20.88 -39.23 0.19
N LEU A 749 21.41 -38.26 0.91
CA LEU A 749 20.72 -37.50 1.94
C LEU A 749 20.20 -36.18 1.38
N VAL A 750 18.93 -35.89 1.64
CA VAL A 750 18.29 -34.60 1.36
C VAL A 750 17.48 -34.19 2.59
N CYS A 751 17.76 -33.01 3.12
CA CYS A 751 16.93 -32.37 4.14
C CYS A 751 16.12 -31.22 3.54
N SER A 752 14.97 -30.93 4.15
CA SER A 752 14.09 -29.82 3.81
C SER A 752 13.61 -29.05 5.03
N GLU A 753 13.05 -27.88 4.75
CA GLU A 753 12.32 -27.01 5.67
C GLU A 753 11.02 -26.54 5.00
N LEU A 754 10.02 -26.15 5.82
CA LEU A 754 8.75 -25.56 5.39
C LEU A 754 8.03 -26.42 4.33
N ASN A 755 7.83 -27.69 4.65
CA ASN A 755 7.15 -28.69 3.84
C ASN A 755 7.76 -28.84 2.43
N GLY A 756 9.08 -28.77 2.32
CA GLY A 756 9.80 -28.91 1.05
C GLY A 756 9.95 -27.62 0.25
N ARG A 757 9.57 -26.46 0.80
CA ARG A 757 9.83 -25.16 0.17
C ARG A 757 11.32 -24.91 -0.02
N TYR A 758 12.11 -25.20 1.01
CA TYR A 758 13.57 -25.08 0.95
C TYR A 758 14.18 -26.47 1.07
N ILE A 759 14.94 -26.88 0.06
CA ILE A 759 15.54 -28.20 -0.04
C ILE A 759 17.05 -28.04 -0.13
N SER A 760 17.75 -28.84 0.66
CA SER A 760 19.21 -28.89 0.61
C SER A 760 19.76 -29.51 -0.67
N ASN A 761 21.07 -29.35 -0.89
CA ASN A 761 21.77 -30.14 -1.89
C ASN A 761 21.66 -31.66 -1.60
N GLY A 762 21.61 -32.48 -2.64
CA GLY A 762 21.64 -33.94 -2.49
C GLY A 762 23.03 -34.44 -2.13
N PHE A 763 23.32 -34.60 -0.83
CA PHE A 763 24.59 -35.10 -0.34
C PHE A 763 24.70 -36.60 -0.57
N LYS A 764 25.63 -37.03 -1.42
CA LYS A 764 25.81 -38.44 -1.79
C LYS A 764 27.01 -39.01 -1.03
N VAL A 765 26.83 -40.16 -0.40
CA VAL A 765 27.88 -40.91 0.28
C VAL A 765 28.10 -42.24 -0.44
N GLU A 766 29.35 -42.52 -0.81
CA GLU A 766 29.79 -43.80 -1.35
C GLU A 766 30.57 -44.60 -0.30
N VAL A 767 30.09 -45.80 -0.02
CA VAL A 767 30.67 -46.70 0.98
C VAL A 767 31.30 -47.89 0.29
N ASN A 768 32.62 -48.00 0.37
CA ASN A 768 33.40 -49.05 -0.27
C ASN A 768 33.75 -50.18 0.71
N VAL A 769 33.61 -51.43 0.26
CA VAL A 769 33.92 -52.62 1.06
C VAL A 769 35.29 -53.16 0.69
N ILE A 770 36.16 -53.30 1.70
CA ILE A 770 37.49 -53.88 1.55
C ILE A 770 37.42 -55.37 1.91
N HIS A 771 37.55 -56.21 0.89
CA HIS A 771 37.69 -57.66 1.04
C HIS A 771 39.15 -58.01 1.33
N THR A 772 39.48 -58.26 2.59
CA THR A 772 40.80 -58.76 2.96
C THR A 772 40.86 -60.27 2.67
N THR A 773 41.63 -60.67 1.66
CA THR A 773 42.01 -62.08 1.48
C THR A 773 42.79 -62.54 2.71
N ASN A 774 42.32 -63.62 3.37
CA ASN A 774 42.84 -64.12 4.65
C ASN A 774 44.39 -64.27 4.70
N PRO A 775 44.99 -64.13 5.91
CA PRO A 775 46.43 -64.19 6.12
C PRO A 775 46.91 -65.65 6.05
N MET A 776 47.80 -65.97 5.10
CA MET A 776 48.52 -67.24 5.14
C MET A 776 49.68 -67.16 6.15
N ASP A 777 49.72 -68.16 7.02
CA ASP A 777 50.81 -68.51 7.92
C ASP A 777 52.17 -68.46 7.24
N HIS A 778 53.01 -67.49 7.65
CA HIS A 778 54.46 -67.70 7.65
C HIS A 778 55.08 -67.13 8.92
N ALA A 779 55.31 -68.02 9.88
CA ALA A 779 56.21 -67.79 10.98
C ALA A 779 57.68 -67.81 10.51
N ASN A 780 58.46 -66.88 11.09
CA ASN A 780 59.92 -66.80 11.20
C ASN A 780 60.74 -66.37 9.97
N ASN A 781 61.14 -65.08 9.94
CA ASN A 781 62.49 -64.70 10.37
C ASN A 781 62.68 -63.17 10.57
N ALA A 782 63.21 -62.88 11.75
CA ALA A 782 63.94 -61.71 12.25
C ALA A 782 64.15 -60.46 11.36
N MET A 783 63.68 -59.32 11.90
CA MET A 783 64.43 -58.09 12.19
C MET A 783 65.32 -57.50 11.08
N VAL A 784 64.85 -56.40 10.46
CA VAL A 784 65.53 -55.09 10.33
C VAL A 784 64.55 -54.14 9.62
N GLN A 785 64.25 -53.01 10.26
CA GLN A 785 63.51 -51.88 9.68
C GLN A 785 64.41 -51.15 8.65
N PRO A 786 63.85 -50.68 7.54
CA PRO A 786 64.20 -49.34 7.09
C PRO A 786 62.97 -48.46 6.93
N GLN A 787 63.13 -47.24 7.44
CA GLN A 787 62.25 -46.09 7.27
C GLN A 787 62.09 -45.77 5.78
N PHE A 788 60.86 -45.51 5.34
CA PHE A 788 60.52 -44.42 4.40
C PHE A 788 59.06 -44.00 4.62
N ILE A 789 58.86 -43.13 5.62
CA ILE A 789 57.79 -42.13 5.58
C ILE A 789 58.54 -40.79 5.47
N ASN A 790 58.37 -40.12 4.33
CA ASN A 790 58.66 -38.71 4.18
C ASN A 790 57.34 -38.05 3.76
N PRO A 791 56.68 -37.26 4.63
CA PRO A 791 55.72 -36.26 4.22
C PRO A 791 56.50 -34.98 3.92
N VAL A 792 56.46 -34.52 2.67
CA VAL A 792 56.93 -33.18 2.29
C VAL A 792 55.78 -32.20 2.51
N HIS A 793 55.99 -31.22 3.39
CA HIS A 793 55.16 -30.04 3.57
C HIS A 793 55.06 -29.20 2.29
N PRO A 794 53.98 -28.40 2.14
CA PRO A 794 54.19 -26.96 1.99
C PRO A 794 53.61 -26.16 3.16
N ALA A 795 54.28 -25.04 3.41
CA ALA A 795 54.16 -24.15 4.56
C ALA A 795 52.79 -23.47 4.71
N SER A 796 52.33 -23.36 5.96
CA SER A 796 51.57 -22.21 6.43
C SER A 796 52.44 -21.40 7.38
N VAL A 797 52.62 -20.12 7.04
CA VAL A 797 53.16 -19.08 7.91
C VAL A 797 52.01 -18.51 8.73
N ASP A 798 52.29 -18.35 10.01
CA ASP A 798 51.49 -17.91 11.14
C ASP A 798 50.89 -16.49 10.97
N LEU A 799 49.63 -16.30 11.39
CA LEU A 799 49.18 -15.09 12.09
C LEU A 799 47.85 -15.33 12.85
N SER A 800 47.97 -15.80 14.09
CA SER A 800 47.30 -15.29 15.31
C SER A 800 45.86 -14.73 15.24
N GLY A 801 44.93 -15.33 16.01
CA GLY A 801 43.82 -14.57 16.62
C GLY A 801 42.54 -15.34 16.97
N HIS A 802 42.26 -15.43 18.28
CA HIS A 802 40.95 -15.66 18.93
C HIS A 802 40.35 -17.08 18.99
N ASN A 803 40.62 -17.73 20.13
CA ASN A 803 39.79 -18.79 20.72
C ASN A 803 38.46 -18.21 21.26
N LEU A 804 37.34 -18.87 20.95
CA LEU A 804 36.12 -18.85 21.75
C LEU A 804 35.86 -20.25 22.33
N VAL A 805 35.50 -20.25 23.60
CA VAL A 805 35.57 -21.35 24.56
C VAL A 805 34.27 -22.15 24.56
N ASN A 806 34.36 -23.47 24.44
CA ASN A 806 33.30 -24.40 24.81
C ASN A 806 33.20 -24.51 26.34
N ALA A 807 32.00 -24.30 26.86
CA ALA A 807 31.70 -24.41 28.28
C ALA A 807 31.43 -25.88 28.68
N HIS A 808 32.32 -26.46 29.48
CA HIS A 808 31.96 -27.57 30.37
C HIS A 808 32.33 -27.21 31.82
N GLN A 809 31.34 -27.39 32.70
CA GLN A 809 31.44 -27.25 34.14
C GLN A 809 32.45 -28.24 34.72
N ALA A 810 33.51 -27.73 35.33
CA ALA A 810 34.25 -28.42 36.38
C ALA A 810 34.58 -27.40 37.48
N SER A 811 34.08 -27.64 38.69
CA SER A 811 34.33 -26.80 39.85
C SER A 811 35.81 -26.89 40.26
N VAL A 812 36.56 -25.81 40.09
CA VAL A 812 37.90 -25.66 40.66
C VAL A 812 37.97 -24.31 41.36
N VAL A 813 38.22 -24.34 42.67
CA VAL A 813 38.44 -23.16 43.51
C VAL A 813 39.65 -22.39 42.96
N PRO A 814 39.53 -21.09 42.59
CA PRO A 814 40.62 -20.40 41.93
C PRO A 814 41.68 -19.91 42.93
N SER A 815 42.96 -20.09 42.57
CA SER A 815 44.12 -19.51 43.26
C SER A 815 44.05 -17.97 43.28
N ALA A 816 44.59 -17.35 44.32
CA ALA A 816 44.58 -15.90 44.55
C ALA A 816 45.01 -15.03 43.35
N ALA A 817 45.78 -15.59 42.40
CA ALA A 817 46.17 -14.92 41.18
C ALA A 817 45.00 -14.59 40.23
N THR A 818 43.97 -15.43 40.15
CA THR A 818 42.82 -15.17 39.27
C THR A 818 41.91 -14.07 39.82
N ILE A 819 41.79 -13.96 41.15
CA ILE A 819 41.04 -12.89 41.81
C ILE A 819 41.68 -11.54 41.50
N VAL A 820 43.01 -11.44 41.57
CA VAL A 820 43.73 -10.20 41.25
C VAL A 820 43.55 -9.81 39.78
N ILE A 821 43.61 -10.76 38.86
CA ILE A 821 43.42 -10.49 37.43
C ILE A 821 41.98 -10.01 37.15
N VAL A 822 40.97 -10.67 37.72
CA VAL A 822 39.57 -10.26 37.55
C VAL A 822 39.32 -8.86 38.12
N VAL A 823 39.90 -8.54 39.29
CA VAL A 823 39.81 -7.20 39.89
C VAL A 823 40.50 -6.14 39.02
N CYS A 824 41.68 -6.45 38.46
CA CYS A 824 42.38 -5.52 37.56
C CYS A 824 41.64 -5.29 36.23
N VAL A 825 41.07 -6.34 35.63
CA VAL A 825 40.31 -6.25 34.37
C VAL A 825 39.01 -5.48 34.58
N SER A 826 38.29 -5.76 35.68
CA SER A 826 37.06 -5.02 36.01
C SER A 826 37.31 -3.55 36.33
N PHE A 827 38.45 -3.21 36.98
CA PHE A 827 38.85 -1.82 37.19
C PHE A 827 39.20 -1.09 35.88
N LEU A 828 39.85 -1.76 34.93
CA LEU A 828 40.15 -1.20 33.61
C LEU A 828 38.89 -0.93 32.80
N VAL A 829 37.95 -1.88 32.77
CA VAL A 829 36.65 -1.71 32.09
C VAL A 829 35.87 -0.54 32.71
N PHE A 830 35.87 -0.42 34.04
CA PHE A 830 35.24 0.72 34.72
C PHE A 830 35.87 2.07 34.35
N MET A 831 37.19 2.14 34.24
CA MET A 831 37.89 3.35 33.80
C MET A 831 37.57 3.73 32.35
N ILE A 832 37.44 2.75 31.45
CA ILE A 832 37.04 2.98 30.05
C ILE A 832 35.60 3.52 30.00
N ILE A 833 34.67 2.93 30.75
CA ILE A 833 33.27 3.39 30.80
C ILE A 833 33.19 4.82 31.35
N LEU A 834 33.93 5.16 32.40
CA LEU A 834 34.01 6.53 32.91
C LEU A 834 34.64 7.50 31.90
N GLY A 835 35.61 7.05 31.12
CA GLY A 835 36.21 7.82 30.03
C GLY A 835 35.20 8.16 28.93
N VAL A 836 34.45 7.16 28.45
CA VAL A 836 33.39 7.34 27.45
C VAL A 836 32.27 8.24 27.97
N PHE A 837 31.88 8.08 29.24
CA PHE A 837 30.85 8.91 29.86
C PHE A 837 31.29 10.36 30.00
N ARG A 838 32.56 10.63 30.34
CA ARG A 838 33.12 11.99 30.39
C ARG A 838 33.22 12.63 29.00
N ILE A 839 33.57 11.87 27.96
CA ILE A 839 33.62 12.36 26.59
C ILE A 839 32.22 12.71 26.09
N ARG A 840 31.21 11.85 26.31
CA ARG A 840 29.81 12.15 25.95
C ARG A 840 29.25 13.34 26.74
N ALA A 841 29.56 13.46 28.03
CA ALA A 841 29.14 14.60 28.85
C ALA A 841 29.82 15.93 28.44
N ALA A 842 31.07 15.89 27.94
CA ALA A 842 31.75 17.06 27.40
C ALA A 842 31.18 17.48 26.03
N HIS A 843 30.83 16.49 25.18
CA HIS A 843 30.23 16.74 23.86
C HIS A 843 28.81 17.32 23.95
N GLN A 844 28.02 16.91 24.95
CA GLN A 844 26.68 17.47 25.21
C GLN A 844 26.73 18.92 25.73
N ARG A 845 27.81 19.33 26.41
CA ARG A 845 27.99 20.75 26.79
C ARG A 845 28.37 21.63 25.59
N SER A 846 29.16 21.12 24.65
CA SER A 846 29.52 21.85 23.43
C SER A 846 28.32 22.09 22.50
N MET A 847 27.38 21.14 22.42
CA MET A 847 26.17 21.31 21.60
C MET A 847 25.19 22.33 22.20
N ARG A 848 25.09 22.40 23.53
CA ARG A 848 24.17 23.30 24.23
C ARG A 848 24.62 24.77 24.24
N ASP A 849 25.93 25.03 24.09
CA ASP A 849 26.46 26.39 23.91
C ASP A 849 26.39 26.88 22.45
N GLN A 850 26.21 25.98 21.47
CA GLN A 850 26.10 26.32 20.05
C GLN A 850 24.67 26.65 19.61
N GLU A 851 23.66 26.22 20.38
CA GLU A 851 22.24 26.44 20.10
C GLU A 851 21.71 27.78 20.66
N ASN A 852 22.40 28.38 21.64
CA ASN A 852 22.01 29.63 22.29
C ASN A 852 22.71 30.90 21.73
N GLY A 853 23.50 30.74 20.65
CA GLY A 853 24.32 31.82 20.05
C GLY A 853 23.93 32.24 18.63
N LYS A 854 22.82 31.74 18.09
CA LYS A 854 22.35 32.06 16.73
C LYS A 854 20.94 32.67 16.72
N GLU A 855 20.71 33.62 17.63
CA GLU A 855 19.67 34.62 17.49
C GLU A 855 20.33 35.99 17.48
N ASN A 856 20.65 36.48 16.29
CA ASN A 856 20.92 37.88 15.87
C ASN A 856 22.05 37.95 14.85
N GLU A 857 21.71 37.87 13.56
CA GLU A 857 22.18 38.84 12.56
C GLU A 857 21.42 38.65 11.24
N MET A 858 20.87 39.76 10.74
CA MET A 858 20.14 39.90 9.48
C MET A 858 21.08 40.11 8.28
N ASP A 859 20.60 39.66 7.11
CA ASP A 859 20.74 40.16 5.73
C ASP A 859 22.14 40.39 5.11
N TRP A 860 22.37 39.82 3.92
CA TRP A 860 22.53 40.53 2.63
C TRP A 860 22.60 39.54 1.44
N ASP A 861 21.91 39.90 0.34
CA ASP A 861 21.89 39.28 -1.00
C ASP A 861 23.30 39.17 -1.65
N ASP A 862 23.55 38.14 -2.49
CA ASP A 862 23.58 38.33 -3.96
C ASP A 862 23.87 37.07 -4.81
N SER A 863 23.20 37.07 -5.95
CA SER A 863 23.20 36.22 -7.17
C SER A 863 24.55 35.74 -7.75
N ALA A 864 24.60 34.50 -8.29
CA ALA A 864 24.82 34.21 -9.74
C ALA A 864 25.28 32.76 -10.09
N LEU A 865 24.49 32.12 -10.97
CA LEU A 865 24.82 31.25 -12.12
C LEU A 865 25.74 30.01 -11.96
N THR A 866 25.19 28.82 -12.29
CA THR A 866 25.86 27.88 -13.21
C THR A 866 24.83 27.01 -13.96
N ILE A 867 24.92 27.01 -15.30
CA ILE A 867 24.18 26.15 -16.24
C ILE A 867 24.99 24.87 -16.44
N THR A 868 24.35 23.70 -16.43
CA THR A 868 25.00 22.45 -16.85
C THR A 868 24.26 21.82 -18.03
N VAL A 869 25.05 21.57 -19.08
CA VAL A 869 24.68 21.03 -20.38
C VAL A 869 24.64 19.50 -20.30
N ASN A 870 23.65 18.88 -20.94
CA ASN A 870 23.51 17.42 -21.04
C ASN A 870 24.33 16.88 -22.23
N PRO A 871 25.22 15.88 -22.06
CA PRO A 871 25.88 15.24 -23.19
C PRO A 871 25.13 13.99 -23.69
N MET A 872 25.04 13.87 -25.02
CA MET A 872 24.68 12.66 -25.77
C MET A 872 25.88 11.71 -25.91
N GLU A 873 25.65 10.41 -25.78
CA GLU A 873 26.31 9.28 -26.51
C GLU A 873 25.26 8.15 -26.54
N VAL A 874 24.68 7.61 -27.63
CA VAL A 874 25.13 7.04 -28.92
C VAL A 874 26.00 5.79 -28.80
N TRP A 875 25.40 4.59 -28.69
CA TRP A 875 26.00 3.35 -29.23
C TRP A 875 24.96 2.52 -29.99
N SER A 876 25.39 2.05 -31.17
CA SER A 876 24.63 1.33 -32.18
C SER A 876 25.27 -0.04 -32.47
N MET A 877 24.48 -0.92 -33.10
CA MET A 877 24.81 -2.19 -33.78
C MET A 877 24.80 -3.45 -32.89
N ARG A 878 24.23 -4.60 -33.31
CA ARG A 878 24.28 -5.19 -34.66
C ARG A 878 23.30 -6.38 -34.84
N THR A 879 22.72 -6.49 -36.05
CA THR A 879 22.38 -7.73 -36.85
C THR A 879 21.35 -8.74 -36.32
N SER A 880 20.49 -9.43 -37.09
CA SER A 880 20.19 -9.54 -38.55
C SER A 880 19.07 -10.58 -38.75
N LEU A 881 18.50 -10.64 -39.96
CA LEU A 881 17.68 -11.69 -40.60
C LEU A 881 16.16 -11.69 -40.38
N SER A 882 15.41 -11.17 -41.37
CA SER A 882 14.74 -11.99 -42.40
C SER A 882 13.73 -11.15 -43.23
N SER A 883 13.61 -11.50 -44.50
CA SER A 883 12.70 -10.96 -45.53
C SER A 883 12.00 -12.16 -46.21
N PRO A 884 11.07 -11.99 -47.16
CA PRO A 884 10.00 -10.99 -47.36
C PRO A 884 8.65 -11.67 -47.70
N PHE A 885 7.54 -10.93 -47.78
CA PHE A 885 6.51 -11.19 -48.81
C PHE A 885 5.78 -9.89 -49.17
N SER A 886 5.75 -9.64 -50.48
CA SER A 886 5.15 -8.53 -51.22
C SER A 886 3.79 -8.92 -51.80
N LEU A 887 2.93 -7.93 -52.07
CA LEU A 887 2.26 -7.68 -53.36
C LEU A 887 1.48 -6.35 -53.21
N ASP A 888 1.88 -5.29 -53.92
CA ASP A 888 1.30 -4.81 -55.20
C ASP A 888 0.00 -4.01 -54.97
N THR A 889 -0.29 -2.82 -55.50
CA THR A 889 0.26 -1.96 -56.58
C THR A 889 -0.52 -0.63 -56.50
N VAL A 890 0.12 0.55 -56.65
CA VAL A 890 -0.01 1.50 -57.80
C VAL A 890 -0.89 2.75 -57.61
N MET A 891 -0.23 3.92 -57.81
CA MET A 891 -0.69 5.21 -58.41
C MET A 891 -1.83 5.99 -57.73
N ASP A 892 -1.94 7.30 -57.81
CA ASP A 892 -1.06 8.45 -58.10
C ASP A 892 -1.96 9.70 -57.89
N THR A 893 -1.35 10.87 -57.68
CA THR A 893 -1.86 12.22 -58.03
C THR A 893 -3.05 12.90 -57.32
N HIS A 894 -2.68 13.96 -56.58
CA HIS A 894 -3.02 15.39 -56.80
C HIS A 894 -4.48 15.90 -56.96
N ALA A 895 -4.89 16.68 -55.94
CA ALA A 895 -5.17 18.13 -55.97
C ALA A 895 -6.44 18.75 -56.63
N TYR A 896 -6.90 19.80 -55.92
CA TYR A 896 -7.66 21.02 -56.29
C TYR A 896 -9.20 21.14 -56.08
N CYS A 897 -9.52 22.12 -55.20
CA CYS A 897 -10.48 23.23 -55.30
C CYS A 897 -11.92 23.07 -55.85
N SER A 898 -12.87 23.37 -54.94
CA SER A 898 -13.94 24.41 -54.98
C SER A 898 -14.86 24.57 -56.20
N LEU A 899 -16.19 24.46 -55.99
CA LEU A 899 -17.20 25.56 -56.01
C LEU A 899 -18.66 25.00 -56.00
N SER A 900 -19.50 25.59 -55.13
CA SER A 900 -20.94 25.93 -55.21
C SER A 900 -21.94 25.23 -56.16
N CYS A 901 -23.14 24.87 -55.64
CA CYS A 901 -24.50 25.40 -55.97
C CYS A 901 -25.61 24.58 -55.24
N VAL A 902 -26.48 25.18 -54.41
CA VAL A 902 -27.87 25.72 -54.64
C VAL A 902 -28.98 24.65 -54.73
N GLU A 903 -29.95 24.68 -53.79
CA GLU A 903 -31.45 24.62 -53.92
C GLU A 903 -32.09 24.37 -52.53
N GLU A 904 -32.81 25.35 -51.95
CA GLU A 904 -34.30 25.51 -51.88
C GLU A 904 -35.02 24.52 -50.93
N GLU A 905 -35.41 24.97 -49.73
CA GLU A 905 -36.73 25.52 -49.30
C GLU A 905 -37.86 24.47 -49.10
N ILE A 906 -38.45 24.44 -47.90
CA ILE A 906 -39.91 24.44 -47.64
C ILE A 906 -40.18 24.85 -46.18
N PHE A 907 -41.12 25.79 -46.05
CA PHE A 907 -41.69 26.45 -44.88
C PHE A 907 -42.58 25.56 -43.98
N CYS A 908 -42.68 25.92 -42.69
CA CYS A 908 -43.96 26.19 -42.01
C CYS A 908 -43.76 26.90 -40.64
N THR A 909 -44.13 28.17 -40.61
CA THR A 909 -44.56 28.99 -39.45
C THR A 909 -45.85 28.43 -38.78
N PHE A 910 -46.37 28.78 -37.60
CA PHE A 910 -46.25 29.85 -36.60
C PHE A 910 -46.99 29.33 -35.33
N GLY A 911 -46.63 29.74 -34.10
CA GLY A 911 -47.49 29.45 -32.93
C GLY A 911 -46.90 29.85 -31.57
N THR A 912 -47.40 30.95 -31.03
CA THR A 912 -47.21 31.53 -29.69
C THR A 912 -47.32 30.57 -28.51
N LEU A 913 -46.38 30.65 -27.56
CA LEU A 913 -46.60 31.05 -26.15
C LEU A 913 -45.26 31.35 -25.47
#